data_AF-A0A7S0SDY4-F1
#
_entry.id   AF-A0A7S0SDY4-F1
#
_cell.length_a   1.000
_cell.length_b   1.000
_cell.length_c   1.000
_cell.angle_alpha   90.00
_cell.angle_beta   90.00
_cell.angle_gamma   90.00
#
_symmetry.space_group_name_H-M   'P 1'
#
loop_
_entity.id
_entity.type
_entity.pdbx_description
1 polymer ?
#
loop_
_entity_poly.entity_id
_entity_poly.type
_entity_poly.pdbx_seq_one_letter_code
_entity_poly.pdbx_strand_id
1 'polypeptide(L)'
;MPPPEVAQFAERPQSPGISLSPNRDQLLYNMRPPPYPFVSELARPELKLAGLRIDVTQNSRSRMSGNTGMALGPFPTTEEEINTWQNFMGIPEGASLNFLSWSNDGGSIAFTVRFAGPSVADADRAAPELWIADAVTRECRPLLPGRGLNTLFENYSWLDDDTIVVCVIPSGREEAPTRPPTPRGPRVQSNGGGNVAQARTYADLLKDSHDADLFEHFGASEFVTVNVKTGEVAPFAPAAAGTAEMHTRCDPSPDGQFIIMEALERPFSYAVPCGRFPKRVWVVNRAGETVRDVCSLPLADAIPIVNNSCRAGPRGVAWRPDRPAELYWTEAQDGGDPRVAAEPRDIVFTADLHAGALEGGSAAAGVPTFHTNLRFGGVSWGADGLGLLYESWYKTRTIKAYVVDTFGRADRPPRLLYDRNYEDSYDDPGSPLSRRMSDGTYRLAQVTGPLPKDGWVPAKAARGAPVVAGEEGNEAEKRETPGPVEWETGVTLILEGDGASDTGDRPFVDLLNLDTGATRRLWQCPGLGALERPGSIISDAGGAPITLDTLKILLSRETPSENPQYYSLELSGGGGELTPRRISDFPHPHPSLVDPPKEIIRYKRADGVDLNATLYLPPGYDLARDGPLPTLVWAYPREFNSAEAAGQLRDSPNRFTSISPMSPLVWLSRGYAVLEGPALPIIGNAAAGVEPNDSYVEQLVAGARAAVAAVVAKGVTDPRRGGVGGAS
;
A
#
# COMPACT_ATOMS: atom_id res chain seq x y z
N MET A 1 -15.45 5.71 32.77
CA MET A 1 -14.10 5.28 32.38
C MET A 1 -14.14 3.76 32.22
N PRO A 2 -13.54 3.19 31.17
CA PRO A 2 -13.36 1.75 31.09
C PRO A 2 -12.53 1.28 32.30
N PRO A 3 -12.77 0.07 32.83
CA PRO A 3 -11.90 -0.57 33.80
C PRO A 3 -10.41 -0.53 33.38
N PRO A 4 -9.47 -0.37 34.34
CA PRO A 4 -8.04 -0.16 34.05
C PRO A 4 -7.43 -1.22 33.12
N GLU A 5 -7.86 -2.48 33.25
CA GLU A 5 -7.39 -3.59 32.44
C GLU A 5 -7.78 -3.50 30.96
N VAL A 6 -8.72 -2.62 30.60
CA VAL A 6 -9.09 -2.29 29.21
C VAL A 6 -8.56 -0.91 28.80
N ALA A 7 -8.54 0.07 29.71
CA ALA A 7 -8.04 1.42 29.46
C ALA A 7 -6.59 1.42 28.93
N GLN A 8 -5.75 0.53 29.45
CA GLN A 8 -4.36 0.37 29.03
C GLN A 8 -4.18 0.14 27.51
N PHE A 9 -5.15 -0.47 26.82
CA PHE A 9 -5.05 -0.69 25.36
C PHE A 9 -5.23 0.59 24.55
N ALA A 10 -5.91 1.59 25.10
CA ALA A 10 -6.24 2.85 24.46
C ALA A 10 -5.20 3.95 24.71
N GLU A 11 -4.58 3.96 25.89
CA GLU A 11 -3.78 5.11 26.38
C GLU A 11 -2.26 4.90 26.28
N ARG A 12 -1.82 3.67 26.02
CA ARG A 12 -0.39 3.32 26.02
C ARG A 12 0.43 4.01 24.93
N PRO A 13 1.73 4.24 25.19
CA PRO A 13 2.70 4.55 24.14
C PRO A 13 2.80 3.41 23.13
N GLN A 14 2.96 3.74 21.86
CA GLN A 14 3.28 2.78 20.81
C GLN A 14 4.79 2.77 20.54
N SER A 15 5.30 1.62 20.10
CA SER A 15 6.67 1.55 19.58
C SER A 15 6.82 2.53 18.41
N PRO A 16 7.94 3.28 18.33
CA PRO A 16 8.20 4.15 17.21
C PRO A 16 8.19 3.39 15.88
N GLY A 17 7.71 4.04 14.81
CA GLY A 17 8.02 3.58 13.46
C GLY A 17 9.48 3.94 13.13
N ILE A 18 10.16 3.16 12.30
CA ILE A 18 11.49 3.54 11.80
C ILE A 18 11.44 3.76 10.28
N SER A 19 12.32 4.62 9.78
CA SER A 19 12.65 4.75 8.36
C SER A 19 14.15 4.98 8.20
N LEU A 20 14.74 4.46 7.14
CA LEU A 20 16.17 4.60 6.83
C LEU A 20 16.43 5.95 6.18
N SER A 21 17.55 6.61 6.53
CA SER A 21 18.07 7.72 5.74
C SER A 21 18.39 7.28 4.30
N PRO A 22 18.44 8.21 3.32
CA PRO A 22 18.90 7.93 1.96
C PRO A 22 20.24 7.21 1.88
N ASN A 23 21.16 7.52 2.80
CA ASN A 23 22.50 6.93 2.89
C ASN A 23 22.56 5.65 3.74
N ARG A 24 21.44 5.20 4.31
CA ARG A 24 21.29 3.95 5.09
C ARG A 24 22.16 3.89 6.36
N ASP A 25 22.62 5.04 6.82
CA ASP A 25 23.52 5.23 7.96
C ASP A 25 22.79 5.75 9.22
N GLN A 26 21.52 6.14 9.10
CA GLN A 26 20.71 6.70 10.17
C GLN A 26 19.28 6.13 10.15
N LEU A 27 18.66 6.12 11.34
CA LEU A 27 17.27 5.75 11.57
C LEU A 27 16.47 6.95 12.03
N LEU A 28 15.41 7.28 11.28
CA LEU A 28 14.37 8.22 11.68
C LEU A 28 13.28 7.48 12.43
N TYR A 29 13.16 7.81 13.71
CA TYR A 29 12.15 7.30 14.63
C TYR A 29 10.94 8.22 14.62
N ASN A 30 9.80 7.68 14.19
CA ASN A 30 8.51 8.32 14.14
C ASN A 30 7.72 8.00 15.41
N MET A 31 7.59 8.97 16.31
CA MET A 31 6.89 8.78 17.59
C MET A 31 5.39 8.72 17.34
N ARG A 32 4.78 7.57 17.64
CA ARG A 32 3.37 7.33 17.32
C ARG A 32 2.45 7.74 18.48
N PRO A 33 1.26 8.29 18.19
CA PRO A 33 0.28 8.62 19.21
C PRO A 33 -0.32 7.33 19.81
N PRO A 34 -1.07 7.45 20.92
CA PRO A 34 -1.91 6.37 21.40
C PRO A 34 -2.86 5.85 20.29
N PRO A 35 -3.27 4.58 20.35
CA PRO A 35 -3.99 3.90 19.26
C PRO A 35 -5.41 4.41 18.94
N TYR A 36 -5.96 5.37 19.71
CA TYR A 36 -7.22 6.02 19.37
C TYR A 36 -7.06 7.50 19.04
N PRO A 37 -7.78 8.00 18.02
CA PRO A 37 -8.00 9.43 17.90
C PRO A 37 -8.81 9.91 19.11
N PHE A 38 -8.55 11.15 19.54
CA PHE A 38 -9.30 11.73 20.64
C PHE A 38 -10.79 11.83 20.30
N VAL A 39 -11.67 11.57 21.26
CA VAL A 39 -13.13 11.75 21.10
C VAL A 39 -13.46 13.19 20.69
N SER A 40 -12.68 14.15 21.18
CA SER A 40 -12.76 15.55 20.76
C SER A 40 -12.60 15.73 19.25
N GLU A 41 -11.72 14.95 18.59
CA GLU A 41 -11.57 14.96 17.13
C GLU A 41 -12.76 14.33 16.43
N LEU A 42 -13.26 13.20 16.95
CA LEU A 42 -14.40 12.49 16.36
C LEU A 42 -15.71 13.28 16.44
N ALA A 43 -15.84 14.15 17.44
CA ALA A 43 -17.01 15.00 17.65
C ALA A 43 -16.98 16.29 16.82
N ARG A 44 -15.85 16.65 16.19
CA ARG A 44 -15.77 17.87 15.38
C ARG A 44 -16.71 17.76 14.17
N PRO A 45 -17.37 18.87 13.78
CA PRO A 45 -18.11 18.91 12.54
C PRO A 45 -17.20 18.56 11.35
N GLU A 46 -17.61 17.59 10.55
CA GLU A 46 -16.93 17.23 9.30
C GLU A 46 -17.82 17.54 8.11
N LEU A 47 -17.24 18.18 7.10
CA LEU A 47 -17.92 18.43 5.84
C LEU A 47 -17.75 17.21 4.92
N LYS A 48 -18.87 16.63 4.48
CA LYS A 48 -18.93 15.36 3.73
C LYS A 48 -19.25 15.63 2.27
N LEU A 49 -18.25 15.55 1.40
CA LEU A 49 -18.36 15.97 0.01
C LEU A 49 -17.62 15.01 -0.92
N ALA A 50 -18.30 14.53 -1.97
CA ALA A 50 -17.74 13.69 -3.02
C ALA A 50 -16.94 12.46 -2.51
N GLY A 51 -17.37 11.85 -1.40
CA GLY A 51 -16.69 10.73 -0.75
C GLY A 51 -15.55 11.12 0.20
N LEU A 52 -15.36 12.42 0.46
CA LEU A 52 -14.35 12.95 1.38
C LEU A 52 -15.00 13.45 2.68
N ARG A 53 -14.23 13.42 3.76
CA ARG A 53 -14.56 14.05 5.04
C ARG A 53 -13.50 15.11 5.34
N ILE A 54 -13.94 16.36 5.41
CA ILE A 54 -13.09 17.55 5.41
C ILE A 54 -13.22 18.25 6.76
N ASP A 55 -12.08 18.58 7.39
CA ASP A 55 -12.02 19.58 8.46
C ASP A 55 -11.86 20.95 7.79
N VAL A 56 -12.90 21.78 7.87
CA VAL A 56 -12.94 23.10 7.20
C VAL A 56 -12.03 24.12 7.89
N THR A 57 -11.72 23.93 9.17
CA THR A 57 -10.81 24.81 9.92
C THR A 57 -9.37 24.53 9.50
N GLN A 58 -9.01 23.26 9.33
CA GLN A 58 -7.66 22.85 8.95
C GLN A 58 -7.46 22.64 7.43
N ASN A 59 -8.49 22.79 6.61
CA ASN A 59 -8.43 22.55 5.16
C ASN A 59 -7.73 21.22 4.80
N SER A 60 -8.07 20.17 5.56
CA SER A 60 -7.42 18.86 5.51
C SER A 60 -8.46 17.75 5.68
N ARG A 61 -8.04 16.48 5.64
CA ARG A 61 -8.93 15.36 5.95
C ARG A 61 -9.30 15.41 7.43
N SER A 62 -10.58 15.28 7.76
CA SER A 62 -11.04 15.30 9.17
C SER A 62 -10.49 14.14 9.99
N ARG A 63 -10.01 13.09 9.33
CA ARG A 63 -9.47 11.88 9.97
C ARG A 63 -8.07 11.63 9.45
N MET A 64 -7.08 12.10 10.19
CA MET A 64 -5.66 11.88 9.92
C MET A 64 -4.98 11.37 11.19
N SER A 65 -4.26 10.25 11.06
CA SER A 65 -3.21 9.92 12.03
C SER A 65 -2.01 10.83 11.80
N GLY A 66 -1.18 11.06 12.80
CA GLY A 66 0.10 11.76 12.66
C GLY A 66 1.02 11.38 13.80
N ASN A 67 2.31 11.68 13.68
CA ASN A 67 3.30 11.41 14.72
C ASN A 67 3.25 12.50 15.80
N THR A 68 3.56 12.17 17.04
CA THR A 68 3.65 13.12 18.17
C THR A 68 5.04 13.75 18.30
N GLY A 69 6.00 13.26 17.52
CA GLY A 69 7.40 13.68 17.57
C GLY A 69 8.23 12.88 16.58
N MET A 70 9.49 13.27 16.42
CA MET A 70 10.48 12.53 15.67
C MET A 70 11.85 12.62 16.33
N ALA A 71 12.67 11.60 16.12
CA ALA A 71 14.04 11.54 16.59
C ALA A 71 14.94 10.88 15.53
N LEU A 72 16.24 11.21 15.54
CA LEU A 72 17.22 10.55 14.68
C LEU A 72 18.31 9.88 15.50
N GLY A 73 18.64 8.65 15.11
CA GLY A 73 19.76 7.89 15.66
C GLY A 73 20.65 7.32 14.56
N PRO A 74 21.87 6.85 14.90
CA PRO A 74 22.68 6.11 13.95
C PRO A 74 21.98 4.81 13.56
N PHE A 75 22.31 4.27 12.40
CA PHE A 75 22.06 2.87 12.11
C PHE A 75 22.97 2.04 13.04
N PRO A 76 22.41 1.28 14.01
CA PRO A 76 23.22 0.64 15.04
C PRO A 76 24.22 -0.35 14.43
N THR A 77 25.48 -0.24 14.81
CA THR A 77 26.60 -1.15 14.50
C THR A 77 27.10 -1.90 15.74
N THR A 78 26.75 -1.41 16.93
CA THR A 78 26.97 -2.07 18.24
C THR A 78 25.65 -2.26 18.99
N GLU A 79 25.64 -3.04 20.07
CA GLU A 79 24.46 -3.15 20.96
C GLU A 79 24.20 -1.85 21.72
N GLU A 80 25.24 -1.11 22.07
CA GLU A 80 25.13 0.16 22.81
C GLU A 80 24.41 1.25 22.00
N GLU A 81 24.43 1.15 20.66
CA GLU A 81 23.76 2.09 19.75
C GLU A 81 22.26 1.77 19.56
N ILE A 82 21.79 0.58 19.97
CA ILE A 82 20.38 0.19 19.82
C ILE A 82 19.50 1.14 20.64
N ASN A 83 18.45 1.67 20.00
CA ASN A 83 17.55 2.68 20.57
C ASN A 83 18.25 3.97 21.04
N THR A 84 19.46 4.26 20.56
CA THR A 84 20.06 5.57 20.79
C THR A 84 19.55 6.55 19.74
N TRP A 85 18.91 7.63 20.18
CA TRP A 85 18.43 8.69 19.30
C TRP A 85 18.42 10.03 20.01
N GLN A 86 18.42 11.09 19.19
CA GLN A 86 18.26 12.46 19.64
C GLN A 86 16.96 13.00 19.07
N ASN A 87 16.12 13.56 19.94
CA ASN A 87 14.89 14.21 19.51
C ASN A 87 15.21 15.45 18.69
N PHE A 88 14.36 15.73 17.70
CA PHE A 88 14.39 17.02 17.03
C PHE A 88 13.85 18.12 17.96
N MET A 89 14.43 19.30 17.86
CA MET A 89 14.11 20.48 18.67
C MET A 89 13.32 21.50 17.85
N GLY A 90 12.52 22.35 18.51
CA GLY A 90 11.73 23.41 17.85
C GLY A 90 10.35 22.96 17.37
N ILE A 91 10.00 21.68 17.50
CA ILE A 91 8.64 21.19 17.26
C ILE A 91 7.71 21.75 18.35
N PRO A 92 6.59 22.43 17.99
CA PRO A 92 5.65 22.97 18.97
C PRO A 92 5.01 21.87 19.82
N GLU A 93 4.75 22.18 21.10
CA GLU A 93 4.02 21.26 21.98
C GLU A 93 2.60 20.99 21.46
N GLY A 94 2.16 19.74 21.50
CA GLY A 94 0.84 19.34 20.97
C GLY A 94 0.75 19.24 19.43
N ALA A 95 1.87 19.41 18.71
CA ALA A 95 1.93 19.22 17.27
C ALA A 95 1.69 17.75 16.86
N SER A 96 0.99 17.58 15.75
CA SER A 96 0.87 16.33 15.01
C SER A 96 1.63 16.46 13.69
N LEU A 97 2.62 15.59 13.49
CA LEU A 97 3.52 15.60 12.35
C LEU A 97 3.02 14.63 11.29
N ASN A 98 2.92 15.11 10.06
CA ASN A 98 2.36 14.38 8.93
C ASN A 98 3.29 14.46 7.72
N PHE A 99 3.14 13.51 6.79
CA PHE A 99 3.84 13.49 5.50
C PHE A 99 5.35 13.72 5.63
N LEU A 100 6.06 12.91 6.41
CA LEU A 100 7.52 13.06 6.57
C LEU A 100 8.24 12.53 5.33
N SER A 101 9.17 13.30 4.75
CA SER A 101 9.98 12.89 3.61
C SER A 101 11.40 13.44 3.69
N TRP A 102 12.38 12.57 3.41
CA TRP A 102 13.78 12.97 3.26
C TRP A 102 14.02 13.71 1.94
N SER A 103 14.97 14.66 1.93
CA SER A 103 15.65 15.11 0.71
C SER A 103 16.44 13.95 0.09
N ASN A 104 16.83 14.05 -1.19
CA ASN A 104 17.49 12.92 -1.85
C ASN A 104 18.89 12.62 -1.31
N ASP A 105 19.61 13.67 -0.89
CA ASP A 105 20.90 13.63 -0.20
C ASP A 105 20.84 13.22 1.29
N GLY A 106 19.65 13.25 1.89
CA GLY A 106 19.44 12.95 3.31
C GLY A 106 19.83 14.07 4.27
N GLY A 107 20.12 15.28 3.79
CA GLY A 107 20.47 16.42 4.63
C GLY A 107 19.27 17.04 5.37
N SER A 108 18.06 16.88 4.83
CA SER A 108 16.84 17.51 5.35
C SER A 108 15.65 16.55 5.39
N ILE A 109 14.73 16.81 6.32
CA ILE A 109 13.44 16.11 6.42
C ILE A 109 12.32 17.14 6.35
N ALA A 110 11.52 17.11 5.29
CA ALA A 110 10.31 17.89 5.18
C ALA A 110 9.16 17.16 5.89
N PHE A 111 8.25 17.91 6.49
CA PHE A 111 7.05 17.39 7.15
C PHE A 111 6.02 18.49 7.33
N THR A 112 4.76 18.13 7.57
CA THR A 112 3.72 19.10 7.90
C THR A 112 3.37 19.06 9.37
N VAL A 113 3.12 20.22 9.96
CA VAL A 113 2.64 20.38 11.35
C VAL A 113 1.18 20.81 11.33
N ARG A 114 0.36 20.16 12.13
CA ARG A 114 -1.00 20.60 12.48
C ARG A 114 -1.26 20.34 13.96
N PHE A 115 -2.27 20.97 14.54
CA PHE A 115 -2.64 20.73 15.93
C PHE A 115 -3.96 19.97 16.04
N ALA A 116 -4.02 18.99 16.95
CA ALA A 116 -5.21 18.19 17.23
C ALA A 116 -5.19 17.67 18.66
N GLY A 117 -6.37 17.31 19.17
CA GLY A 117 -6.57 16.78 20.52
C GLY A 117 -7.25 17.76 21.48
N PRO A 118 -7.65 17.26 22.66
CA PRO A 118 -8.55 17.96 23.57
C PRO A 118 -7.91 19.17 24.26
N SER A 119 -6.57 19.26 24.28
CA SER A 119 -5.81 20.37 24.86
C SER A 119 -5.52 21.51 23.89
N VAL A 120 -5.85 21.34 22.60
CA VAL A 120 -5.59 22.34 21.55
C VAL A 120 -6.79 23.28 21.45
N ALA A 121 -6.58 24.57 21.67
CA ALA A 121 -7.62 25.58 21.51
C ALA A 121 -8.04 25.70 20.03
N ASP A 122 -9.30 26.03 19.77
CA ASP A 122 -9.79 26.15 18.39
C ASP A 122 -9.05 27.22 17.57
N ALA A 123 -8.52 28.27 18.22
CA ALA A 123 -7.72 29.31 17.58
C ALA A 123 -6.36 28.80 17.06
N ASP A 124 -5.81 27.74 17.68
CA ASP A 124 -4.52 27.15 17.29
C ASP A 124 -4.69 26.08 16.20
N ARG A 125 -5.92 25.72 15.87
CA ARG A 125 -6.25 24.76 14.81
C ARG A 125 -6.30 25.47 13.47
N ALA A 126 -5.13 25.75 12.91
CA ALA A 126 -5.00 26.26 11.55
C ALA A 126 -4.82 25.13 10.53
N ALA A 127 -4.81 25.51 9.26
CA ALA A 127 -4.37 24.62 8.19
C ALA A 127 -2.93 24.13 8.43
N PRO A 128 -2.58 22.89 8.01
CA PRO A 128 -1.23 22.38 8.16
C PRO A 128 -0.19 23.34 7.59
N GLU A 129 0.94 23.45 8.26
CA GLU A 129 2.09 24.24 7.79
C GLU A 129 3.22 23.32 7.35
N LEU A 130 4.00 23.73 6.35
CA LEU A 130 5.21 23.00 5.94
C LEU A 130 6.38 23.39 6.83
N TRP A 131 7.09 22.37 7.31
CA TRP A 131 8.24 22.47 8.19
C TRP A 131 9.42 21.69 7.62
N ILE A 132 10.62 22.06 8.05
CA ILE A 132 11.87 21.43 7.66
C ILE A 132 12.69 21.11 8.91
N ALA A 133 13.27 19.92 8.95
CA ALA A 133 14.22 19.48 9.96
C ALA A 133 15.60 19.33 9.35
N ASP A 134 16.62 19.88 10.01
CA ASP A 134 18.02 19.68 9.63
C ASP A 134 18.56 18.39 10.27
N ALA A 135 19.06 17.47 9.43
CA ALA A 135 19.50 16.15 9.87
C ALA A 135 20.84 16.16 10.63
N VAL A 136 21.54 17.30 10.71
CA VAL A 136 22.77 17.48 11.48
C VAL A 136 22.48 18.21 12.79
N THR A 137 21.84 19.37 12.73
CA THR A 137 21.63 20.23 13.92
C THR A 137 20.46 19.77 14.79
N ARG A 138 19.56 18.92 14.26
CA ARG A 138 18.31 18.49 14.90
C ARG A 138 17.30 19.62 15.07
N GLU A 139 17.51 20.77 14.45
CA GLU A 139 16.59 21.90 14.55
C GLU A 139 15.46 21.77 13.53
N CYS A 140 14.23 21.99 13.99
CA CYS A 140 13.05 22.13 13.16
C CYS A 140 12.63 23.60 13.09
N ARG A 141 12.19 24.03 11.92
CA ARG A 141 11.60 25.36 11.71
C ARG A 141 10.46 25.32 10.70
N PRO A 142 9.49 26.26 10.78
CA PRO A 142 8.54 26.44 9.71
C PRO A 142 9.30 26.84 8.44
N LEU A 143 8.94 26.19 7.33
CA LEU A 143 9.49 26.50 6.01
C LEU A 143 8.59 27.49 5.26
N LEU A 144 7.28 27.45 5.53
CA LEU A 144 6.29 28.32 4.90
C LEU A 144 5.39 29.02 5.94
N PRO A 145 5.97 29.86 6.83
CA PRO A 145 5.23 30.43 7.95
C PRO A 145 4.06 31.31 7.49
N GLY A 146 2.88 31.10 8.10
CA GLY A 146 1.68 31.88 7.78
C GLY A 146 1.01 31.51 6.45
N ARG A 147 1.49 30.48 5.75
CA ARG A 147 0.90 30.01 4.50
C ARG A 147 0.37 28.59 4.65
N GLY A 148 -0.92 28.48 4.94
CA GLY A 148 -1.60 27.19 5.13
C GLY A 148 -1.59 26.31 3.88
N LEU A 149 -1.31 25.02 4.07
CA LEU A 149 -1.32 24.00 3.01
C LEU A 149 -2.75 23.55 2.70
N ASN A 150 -2.98 23.15 1.45
CA ASN A 150 -4.18 22.39 1.09
C ASN A 150 -3.81 20.92 0.96
N THR A 151 -4.05 20.14 2.02
CA THR A 151 -3.65 18.72 2.10
C THR A 151 -4.78 17.75 1.76
N LEU A 152 -5.85 18.22 1.11
CA LEU A 152 -7.00 17.37 0.78
C LEU A 152 -6.69 16.28 -0.24
N PHE A 153 -5.82 16.59 -1.20
CA PHE A 153 -5.43 15.68 -2.28
C PHE A 153 -3.92 15.54 -2.40
N GLU A 154 -3.22 16.65 -2.65
CA GLU A 154 -1.77 16.73 -2.73
C GLU A 154 -1.21 17.44 -1.49
N ASN A 155 0.07 17.28 -1.17
CA ASN A 155 0.76 18.01 -0.12
C ASN A 155 1.97 18.78 -0.68
N TYR A 156 3.10 18.12 -0.91
CA TYR A 156 4.33 18.71 -1.43
C TYR A 156 5.21 17.63 -2.07
N SER A 157 6.13 18.05 -2.93
CA SER A 157 7.13 17.17 -3.54
C SER A 157 8.50 17.83 -3.62
N TRP A 158 9.56 17.04 -3.46
CA TRP A 158 10.93 17.49 -3.68
C TRP A 158 11.20 17.60 -5.18
N LEU A 159 11.60 18.77 -5.67
CA LEU A 159 12.06 18.97 -7.04
C LEU A 159 13.55 18.61 -7.20
N ASP A 160 14.32 18.86 -6.13
CA ASP A 160 15.73 18.52 -5.95
C ASP A 160 16.05 18.54 -4.45
N ASP A 161 17.33 18.48 -4.05
CA ASP A 161 17.74 18.48 -2.65
C ASP A 161 17.40 19.77 -1.89
N ASP A 162 17.19 20.87 -2.61
CA ASP A 162 17.05 22.21 -2.03
C ASP A 162 15.68 22.84 -2.25
N THR A 163 14.86 22.30 -3.13
CA THR A 163 13.62 22.94 -3.59
C THR A 163 12.43 22.01 -3.46
N ILE A 164 11.39 22.51 -2.81
CA ILE A 164 10.12 21.81 -2.65
C ILE A 164 9.03 22.57 -3.40
N VAL A 165 8.20 21.86 -4.16
CA VAL A 165 6.91 22.37 -4.67
C VAL A 165 5.80 22.00 -3.68
N VAL A 166 4.99 22.98 -3.28
CA VAL A 166 4.06 22.88 -2.16
C VAL A 166 2.64 23.27 -2.59
N CYS A 167 1.67 22.42 -2.28
CA CYS A 167 0.24 22.67 -2.48
C CYS A 167 -0.30 23.53 -1.33
N VAL A 168 -0.65 24.78 -1.64
CA VAL A 168 -1.12 25.75 -0.63
C VAL A 168 -2.55 26.20 -0.89
N ILE A 169 -3.21 26.68 0.17
CA ILE A 169 -4.50 27.36 0.05
C ILE A 169 -4.30 28.60 -0.83
N PRO A 170 -5.18 28.88 -1.80
CA PRO A 170 -5.04 30.03 -2.69
C PRO A 170 -5.04 31.35 -1.93
N SER A 171 -4.13 32.26 -2.31
CA SER A 171 -3.90 33.53 -1.59
C SER A 171 -5.13 34.45 -1.57
N GLY A 172 -5.90 34.44 -2.65
CA GLY A 172 -7.12 35.21 -2.83
C GLY A 172 -8.40 34.42 -2.61
N ARG A 173 -8.37 33.28 -1.90
CA ARG A 173 -9.59 32.49 -1.66
C ARG A 173 -10.61 33.33 -0.88
N GLU A 174 -11.77 33.55 -1.50
CA GLU A 174 -12.92 34.25 -0.89
C GLU A 174 -13.50 33.46 0.30
N GLU A 175 -14.54 33.97 0.96
CA GLU A 175 -15.26 33.20 1.97
C GLU A 175 -15.97 31.98 1.34
N ALA A 176 -16.15 30.93 2.15
CA ALA A 176 -16.84 29.73 1.70
C ALA A 176 -18.26 30.07 1.20
N PRO A 177 -18.71 29.52 0.06
CA PRO A 177 -20.05 29.75 -0.45
C PRO A 177 -21.11 29.51 0.62
N THR A 178 -22.10 30.40 0.73
CA THR A 178 -23.24 30.18 1.64
C THR A 178 -24.36 29.44 0.92
N ARG A 179 -25.13 28.65 1.67
CA ARG A 179 -26.27 27.93 1.10
C ARG A 179 -27.35 28.94 0.69
N PRO A 180 -27.78 28.98 -0.59
CA PRO A 180 -28.82 29.90 -1.01
C PRO A 180 -30.15 29.55 -0.33
N PRO A 181 -30.97 30.55 0.04
CA PRO A 181 -32.25 30.30 0.73
C PRO A 181 -33.27 29.57 -0.16
N THR A 182 -33.10 29.65 -1.48
CA THR A 182 -33.90 28.91 -2.46
C THR A 182 -32.97 28.02 -3.29
N PRO A 183 -33.28 26.72 -3.47
CA PRO A 183 -32.52 25.87 -4.37
C PRO A 183 -32.45 26.47 -5.78
N ARG A 184 -31.27 26.47 -6.41
CA ARG A 184 -31.08 27.04 -7.77
C ARG A 184 -31.94 26.35 -8.85
N GLY A 185 -32.41 25.13 -8.58
CA GLY A 185 -33.33 24.38 -9.43
C GLY A 185 -33.50 22.94 -8.94
N PRO A 186 -34.45 22.18 -9.51
CA PRO A 186 -34.60 20.76 -9.22
C PRO A 186 -33.41 19.96 -9.75
N ARG A 187 -33.00 18.91 -9.02
CA ARG A 187 -32.06 17.93 -9.52
C ARG A 187 -32.77 17.04 -10.54
N VAL A 188 -32.49 17.25 -11.83
CA VAL A 188 -33.05 16.41 -12.90
C VAL A 188 -32.12 15.24 -13.14
N GLN A 189 -32.58 14.03 -12.83
CA GLN A 189 -31.96 12.77 -13.25
C GLN A 189 -32.94 12.09 -14.21
N SER A 190 -32.49 11.79 -15.42
CA SER A 190 -33.30 11.12 -16.42
C SER A 190 -32.69 9.76 -16.77
N ASN A 191 -33.47 8.70 -16.60
CA ASN A 191 -33.13 7.36 -17.08
C ASN A 191 -33.72 7.09 -18.47
N GLY A 192 -34.25 8.11 -19.16
CA GLY A 192 -34.95 7.96 -20.44
C GLY A 192 -34.10 7.43 -21.59
N GLY A 193 -32.77 7.43 -21.45
CA GLY A 193 -31.83 6.86 -22.43
C GLY A 193 -31.64 5.35 -22.33
N GLY A 194 -32.26 4.66 -21.35
CA GLY A 194 -32.16 3.21 -21.21
C GLY A 194 -30.80 2.68 -20.70
N ASN A 195 -29.88 3.56 -20.32
CA ASN A 195 -28.58 3.17 -19.78
C ASN A 195 -28.72 2.58 -18.37
N VAL A 196 -28.40 1.29 -18.24
CA VAL A 196 -28.31 0.62 -16.93
C VAL A 196 -26.92 0.86 -16.36
N ALA A 197 -26.78 1.85 -15.47
CA ALA A 197 -25.58 2.05 -14.66
C ALA A 197 -25.82 1.42 -13.27
N GLN A 198 -25.39 0.18 -13.08
CA GLN A 198 -25.30 -0.39 -11.73
C GLN A 198 -24.19 0.36 -10.98
N ALA A 199 -24.55 1.12 -9.94
CA ALA A 199 -23.59 1.83 -9.11
C ALA A 199 -23.40 1.09 -7.78
N ARG A 200 -22.16 1.05 -7.28
CA ARG A 200 -21.91 0.65 -5.89
C ARG A 200 -22.55 1.69 -4.96
N THR A 201 -22.92 1.26 -3.76
CA THR A 201 -23.34 2.20 -2.71
C THR A 201 -22.14 3.01 -2.25
N TYR A 202 -22.18 4.31 -2.46
CA TYR A 202 -21.15 5.25 -1.99
C TYR A 202 -21.70 6.14 -0.88
N ALA A 203 -20.88 6.38 0.14
CA ALA A 203 -21.19 7.31 1.22
C ALA A 203 -20.65 8.72 0.91
N ASP A 204 -21.15 9.72 1.64
CA ASP A 204 -20.59 11.07 1.68
C ASP A 204 -20.51 11.78 0.31
N LEU A 205 -21.43 11.44 -0.61
CA LEU A 205 -21.54 12.04 -1.94
C LEU A 205 -22.07 13.49 -1.89
N LEU A 206 -21.79 14.25 -2.96
CA LEU A 206 -22.39 15.57 -3.16
C LEU A 206 -23.92 15.45 -3.23
N LYS A 207 -24.64 16.36 -2.58
CA LYS A 207 -26.11 16.36 -2.57
C LYS A 207 -26.71 17.30 -3.61
N ASP A 208 -26.09 18.47 -3.80
CA ASP A 208 -26.61 19.56 -4.63
C ASP A 208 -25.49 20.49 -5.16
N SER A 209 -25.86 21.51 -5.94
CA SER A 209 -24.90 22.45 -6.52
C SER A 209 -24.10 23.23 -5.47
N HIS A 210 -24.64 23.45 -4.28
CA HIS A 210 -23.91 24.14 -3.22
C HIS A 210 -22.85 23.23 -2.59
N ASP A 211 -23.13 21.94 -2.41
CA ASP A 211 -22.10 20.95 -2.06
C ASP A 211 -20.97 20.91 -3.11
N ALA A 212 -21.32 21.01 -4.41
CA ALA A 212 -20.33 21.09 -5.48
C ALA A 212 -19.48 22.37 -5.41
N ASP A 213 -20.09 23.52 -5.11
CA ASP A 213 -19.39 24.80 -4.93
C ASP A 213 -18.48 24.76 -3.68
N LEU A 214 -18.91 24.13 -2.58
CA LEU A 214 -18.07 23.91 -1.40
C LEU A 214 -16.89 22.96 -1.68
N PHE A 215 -17.14 21.89 -2.44
CA PHE A 215 -16.12 20.92 -2.79
C PHE A 215 -15.01 21.58 -3.62
N GLU A 216 -15.38 22.39 -4.60
CA GLU A 216 -14.44 23.20 -5.38
C GLU A 216 -13.69 24.20 -4.50
N HIS A 217 -14.40 24.94 -3.65
CA HIS A 217 -13.81 25.94 -2.76
C HIS A 217 -12.73 25.37 -1.82
N PHE A 218 -13.01 24.25 -1.15
CA PHE A 218 -12.05 23.64 -0.23
C PHE A 218 -10.96 22.87 -0.96
N GLY A 219 -11.28 22.27 -2.10
CA GLY A 219 -10.36 21.49 -2.91
C GLY A 219 -9.41 22.33 -3.78
N ALA A 220 -9.73 23.60 -4.03
CA ALA A 220 -8.91 24.48 -4.82
C ALA A 220 -7.59 24.82 -4.10
N SER A 221 -6.48 24.78 -4.85
CA SER A 221 -5.13 25.04 -4.39
C SER A 221 -4.32 25.79 -5.44
N GLU A 222 -3.17 26.29 -5.02
CA GLU A 222 -2.11 26.80 -5.89
C GLU A 222 -0.79 26.12 -5.51
N PHE A 223 0.18 26.12 -6.43
CA PHE A 223 1.53 25.63 -6.14
C PHE A 223 2.52 26.77 -5.99
N VAL A 224 3.34 26.68 -4.94
CA VAL A 224 4.51 27.54 -4.74
C VAL A 224 5.76 26.67 -4.64
N THR A 225 6.90 27.20 -5.05
CA THR A 225 8.20 26.62 -4.75
C THR A 225 8.81 27.29 -3.54
N VAL A 226 9.46 26.52 -2.68
CA VAL A 226 10.23 27.04 -1.56
C VAL A 226 11.64 26.43 -1.56
N ASN A 227 12.65 27.28 -1.42
CA ASN A 227 14.01 26.82 -1.20
C ASN A 227 14.24 26.52 0.29
N VAL A 228 14.67 25.30 0.61
CA VAL A 228 14.82 24.83 1.99
C VAL A 228 15.98 25.50 2.72
N LYS A 229 16.99 26.02 2.02
CA LYS A 229 18.14 26.71 2.63
C LYS A 229 17.84 28.18 2.91
N THR A 230 17.29 28.90 1.93
CA THR A 230 17.06 30.36 2.04
C THR A 230 15.68 30.71 2.59
N GLY A 231 14.70 29.80 2.49
CA GLY A 231 13.29 30.09 2.75
C GLY A 231 12.64 30.97 1.69
N GLU A 232 13.29 31.18 0.54
CA GLU A 232 12.74 31.94 -0.57
C GLU A 232 11.53 31.23 -1.17
N VAL A 233 10.43 31.96 -1.36
CA VAL A 233 9.16 31.45 -1.88
C VAL A 233 8.83 32.15 -3.20
N ALA A 234 8.46 31.36 -4.21
CA ALA A 234 8.01 31.87 -5.50
C ALA A 234 6.77 31.11 -5.99
N PRO A 235 5.89 31.72 -6.80
CA PRO A 235 4.85 30.98 -7.51
C PRO A 235 5.50 29.93 -8.43
N PHE A 236 5.01 28.68 -8.39
CA PHE A 236 5.58 27.60 -9.22
C PHE A 236 5.33 27.83 -10.72
N ALA A 237 4.14 28.30 -11.07
CA ALA A 237 3.77 28.68 -12.43
C ALA A 237 3.37 30.15 -12.44
N PRO A 238 4.31 31.11 -12.66
CA PRO A 238 4.02 32.53 -12.60
C PRO A 238 2.89 32.99 -13.54
N ALA A 239 2.78 32.35 -14.72
CA ALA A 239 1.71 32.62 -15.67
C ALA A 239 0.32 32.16 -15.20
N ALA A 240 0.28 31.19 -14.29
CA ALA A 240 -0.92 30.68 -13.61
C ALA A 240 -1.01 31.16 -12.15
N ALA A 241 -0.18 32.14 -11.76
CA ALA A 241 -0.21 32.66 -10.39
C ALA A 241 -1.58 33.29 -10.10
N GLY A 242 -2.25 32.81 -9.06
CA GLY A 242 -3.59 33.23 -8.68
C GLY A 242 -4.74 32.48 -9.34
N THR A 243 -4.48 31.51 -10.24
CA THR A 243 -5.52 30.58 -10.70
C THR A 243 -5.66 29.44 -9.70
N ALA A 244 -6.84 29.31 -9.09
CA ALA A 244 -7.13 28.27 -8.13
C ALA A 244 -7.77 27.07 -8.86
N GLU A 245 -7.06 25.94 -8.89
CA GLU A 245 -7.55 24.69 -9.47
C GLU A 245 -7.59 23.59 -8.41
N MET A 246 -8.42 22.56 -8.61
CA MET A 246 -8.47 21.41 -7.70
C MET A 246 -7.33 20.43 -7.99
N HIS A 247 -6.09 20.84 -7.70
CA HIS A 247 -4.93 19.99 -7.95
C HIS A 247 -4.96 18.75 -7.05
N THR A 248 -4.67 17.60 -7.66
CA THR A 248 -4.65 16.29 -7.00
C THR A 248 -3.35 15.54 -7.13
N ARG A 249 -2.40 16.08 -7.93
CA ARG A 249 -1.07 15.52 -8.09
C ARG A 249 -0.06 16.59 -8.52
N CYS A 250 1.14 16.49 -7.96
CA CYS A 250 2.36 17.14 -8.43
C CYS A 250 3.52 16.15 -8.27
N ASP A 251 3.98 15.56 -9.37
CA ASP A 251 4.92 14.43 -9.36
C ASP A 251 6.13 14.73 -10.27
N PRO A 252 7.28 15.11 -9.71
CA PRO A 252 8.49 15.45 -10.47
C PRO A 252 9.13 14.24 -11.16
N SER A 253 9.72 14.48 -12.34
CA SER A 253 10.52 13.48 -13.05
C SER A 253 11.77 13.12 -12.25
N PRO A 254 12.37 11.93 -12.47
CA PRO A 254 13.61 11.52 -11.81
C PRO A 254 14.76 12.54 -11.89
N ASP A 255 14.85 13.32 -12.99
CA ASP A 255 15.83 14.40 -13.15
C ASP A 255 15.35 15.79 -12.65
N GLY A 256 14.13 15.85 -12.11
CA GLY A 256 13.48 17.04 -11.58
C GLY A 256 13.13 18.11 -12.62
N GLN A 257 13.31 17.89 -13.92
CA GLN A 257 13.12 18.93 -14.95
C GLN A 257 11.66 19.10 -15.38
N PHE A 258 10.86 18.04 -15.24
CA PHE A 258 9.47 18.00 -15.64
C PHE A 258 8.59 17.53 -14.48
N ILE A 259 7.32 17.93 -14.49
CA ILE A 259 6.40 17.64 -13.39
C ILE A 259 5.06 17.22 -13.98
N ILE A 260 4.59 16.02 -13.62
CA ILE A 260 3.22 15.59 -13.90
C ILE A 260 2.28 16.35 -12.97
N MET A 261 1.29 17.00 -13.57
CA MET A 261 0.23 17.73 -12.88
C MET A 261 -1.10 17.02 -13.12
N GLU A 262 -1.95 16.96 -12.10
CA GLU A 262 -3.34 16.48 -12.23
C GLU A 262 -4.30 17.44 -11.51
N ALA A 263 -5.44 17.74 -12.13
CA ALA A 263 -6.51 18.53 -11.50
C ALA A 263 -7.89 17.96 -11.83
N LEU A 264 -8.83 18.07 -10.88
CA LEU A 264 -10.24 17.75 -11.10
C LEU A 264 -10.96 18.90 -11.80
N GLU A 265 -11.89 18.55 -12.68
CA GLU A 265 -12.67 19.51 -13.47
C GLU A 265 -14.17 19.27 -13.32
N ARG A 266 -14.96 20.34 -13.53
CA ARG A 266 -16.42 20.23 -13.69
C ARG A 266 -16.76 19.54 -15.03
N PRO A 267 -17.94 18.90 -15.14
CA PRO A 267 -18.99 18.76 -14.13
C PRO A 267 -18.70 17.66 -13.10
N PHE A 268 -18.99 17.94 -11.83
CA PHE A 268 -18.95 16.92 -10.76
C PHE A 268 -20.21 16.05 -10.77
N SER A 269 -20.08 14.84 -10.23
CA SER A 269 -21.20 13.91 -10.09
C SER A 269 -21.74 13.86 -8.67
N TYR A 270 -23.05 13.64 -8.59
CA TYR A 270 -23.79 13.41 -7.36
C TYR A 270 -24.00 11.91 -7.06
N ALA A 271 -23.48 11.03 -7.92
CA ALA A 271 -23.71 9.59 -7.86
C ALA A 271 -22.43 8.77 -7.59
N VAL A 272 -21.25 9.38 -7.75
CA VAL A 272 -19.95 8.73 -7.59
C VAL A 272 -18.97 9.63 -6.82
N PRO A 273 -17.97 9.06 -6.13
CA PRO A 273 -16.97 9.85 -5.42
C PRO A 273 -16.01 10.58 -6.38
N CYS A 274 -15.25 11.54 -5.86
CA CYS A 274 -14.39 12.44 -6.66
C CYS A 274 -13.35 11.73 -7.51
N GLY A 275 -12.91 10.52 -7.13
CA GLY A 275 -12.00 9.70 -7.96
C GLY A 275 -12.59 9.29 -9.33
N ARG A 276 -13.90 9.49 -9.55
CA ARG A 276 -14.59 9.28 -10.82
C ARG A 276 -14.87 10.58 -11.58
N PHE A 277 -14.59 11.75 -11.02
CA PHE A 277 -14.88 13.03 -11.66
C PHE A 277 -14.00 13.26 -12.91
N PRO A 278 -14.42 14.19 -13.80
CA PRO A 278 -13.55 14.66 -14.87
C PRO A 278 -12.22 15.15 -14.31
N LYS A 279 -11.15 14.90 -15.05
CA LYS A 279 -9.82 15.34 -14.66
C LYS A 279 -8.90 15.53 -15.85
N ARG A 280 -7.95 16.44 -15.73
CA ARG A 280 -6.88 16.66 -16.70
C ARG A 280 -5.55 16.21 -16.12
N VAL A 281 -4.73 15.58 -16.96
CA VAL A 281 -3.33 15.24 -16.66
C VAL A 281 -2.47 15.89 -17.73
N TRP A 282 -1.47 16.66 -17.28
CA TRP A 282 -0.53 17.36 -18.17
C TRP A 282 0.86 17.37 -17.53
N VAL A 283 1.85 17.78 -18.30
CA VAL A 283 3.23 17.91 -17.85
C VAL A 283 3.69 19.34 -18.05
N VAL A 284 4.36 19.87 -17.03
CA VAL A 284 5.01 21.17 -17.06
C VAL A 284 6.53 21.04 -16.90
N ASN A 285 7.28 22.05 -17.32
CA ASN A 285 8.69 22.20 -16.97
C ASN A 285 8.86 22.93 -15.62
N ARG A 286 10.12 23.12 -15.17
CA ARG A 286 10.44 23.88 -13.95
C ARG A 286 9.98 25.34 -13.93
N ALA A 287 9.70 25.94 -15.08
CA ALA A 287 9.14 27.29 -15.18
C ALA A 287 7.60 27.31 -15.07
N GLY A 288 6.97 26.14 -14.92
CA GLY A 288 5.52 25.98 -14.89
C GLY A 288 4.86 26.04 -16.27
N GLU A 289 5.64 26.00 -17.35
CA GLU A 289 5.11 26.02 -18.72
C GLU A 289 4.65 24.62 -19.11
N THR A 290 3.44 24.51 -19.67
CA THR A 290 2.93 23.22 -20.15
C THR A 290 3.74 22.77 -21.37
N VAL A 291 4.37 21.61 -21.25
CA VAL A 291 5.13 20.97 -22.34
C VAL A 291 4.33 19.85 -23.01
N ARG A 292 3.36 19.27 -22.30
CA ARG A 292 2.52 18.18 -22.83
C ARG A 292 1.15 18.15 -22.15
N ASP A 293 0.09 18.11 -22.94
CA ASP A 293 -1.21 17.63 -22.48
C ASP A 293 -1.27 16.10 -22.64
N VAL A 294 -1.43 15.35 -21.55
CA VAL A 294 -1.48 13.88 -21.59
C VAL A 294 -2.91 13.41 -21.86
N CYS A 295 -3.87 13.86 -21.06
CA CYS A 295 -5.27 13.54 -21.27
C CYS A 295 -6.23 14.48 -20.53
N SER A 296 -7.45 14.59 -21.06
CA SER A 296 -8.64 15.09 -20.37
C SER A 296 -9.65 13.95 -20.30
N LEU A 297 -9.87 13.42 -19.10
CA LEU A 297 -10.73 12.27 -18.88
C LEU A 297 -12.14 12.73 -18.49
N PRO A 298 -13.20 12.26 -19.15
CA PRO A 298 -14.59 12.63 -18.84
C PRO A 298 -15.08 11.95 -17.57
N LEU A 299 -16.24 12.37 -17.05
CA LEU A 299 -16.89 11.73 -15.89
C LEU A 299 -17.00 10.20 -16.08
N ALA A 300 -16.64 9.45 -15.04
CA ALA A 300 -16.54 8.00 -15.07
C ALA A 300 -17.60 7.31 -14.20
N ASP A 301 -18.88 7.62 -14.45
CA ASP A 301 -20.04 7.08 -13.73
C ASP A 301 -20.64 5.82 -14.38
N ALA A 302 -20.17 5.44 -15.57
CA ALA A 302 -20.60 4.26 -16.33
C ALA A 302 -19.62 3.08 -16.27
N ILE A 303 -18.64 3.07 -15.35
CA ILE A 303 -17.70 1.95 -15.24
C ILE A 303 -18.45 0.70 -14.72
N PRO A 304 -18.39 -0.44 -15.43
CA PRO A 304 -19.06 -1.66 -14.98
C PRO A 304 -18.58 -2.11 -13.59
N ILE A 305 -19.47 -2.74 -12.81
CA ILE A 305 -19.17 -3.19 -11.45
C ILE A 305 -18.47 -4.56 -11.38
N VAL A 306 -18.17 -5.16 -12.54
CA VAL A 306 -17.48 -6.44 -12.65
C VAL A 306 -15.96 -6.27 -12.47
N ASN A 307 -15.30 -7.30 -11.93
CA ASN A 307 -13.85 -7.27 -11.72
C ASN A 307 -13.08 -7.10 -13.04
N ASN A 308 -11.89 -6.50 -12.98
CA ASN A 308 -11.09 -6.02 -14.12
C ASN A 308 -11.69 -4.85 -14.94
N SER A 309 -12.79 -4.24 -14.50
CA SER A 309 -13.29 -3.00 -15.10
C SER A 309 -12.41 -1.81 -14.76
N CYS A 310 -12.19 -0.92 -15.73
CA CYS A 310 -11.42 0.31 -15.54
C CYS A 310 -12.07 1.51 -16.23
N ARG A 311 -11.53 2.70 -15.97
CA ARG A 311 -11.92 3.92 -16.70
C ARG A 311 -11.42 3.82 -18.14
N ALA A 312 -12.22 4.28 -19.08
CA ALA A 312 -11.79 4.45 -20.48
C ALA A 312 -10.77 5.61 -20.60
N GLY A 313 -9.86 5.49 -21.57
CA GLY A 313 -8.78 6.45 -21.80
C GLY A 313 -7.51 6.19 -20.98
N PRO A 314 -6.51 7.10 -21.04
CA PRO A 314 -5.25 6.96 -20.34
C PRO A 314 -5.40 6.76 -18.83
N ARG A 315 -4.78 5.71 -18.31
CA ARG A 315 -4.70 5.37 -16.89
C ARG A 315 -3.27 5.07 -16.46
N GLY A 316 -2.98 5.24 -15.18
CA GLY A 316 -1.65 4.92 -14.62
C GLY A 316 -0.52 5.77 -15.20
N VAL A 317 -0.78 7.06 -15.51
CA VAL A 317 0.24 7.98 -15.99
C VAL A 317 1.33 8.11 -14.92
N ALA A 318 2.58 7.81 -15.23
CA ALA A 318 3.70 7.89 -14.29
C ALA A 318 5.04 8.08 -15.02
N TRP A 319 6.05 8.50 -14.27
CA TRP A 319 7.43 8.52 -14.74
C TRP A 319 8.04 7.12 -14.72
N ARG A 320 8.80 6.80 -15.76
CA ARG A 320 9.71 5.65 -15.75
C ARG A 320 10.87 5.92 -14.79
N PRO A 321 11.07 5.12 -13.73
CA PRO A 321 12.16 5.34 -12.79
C PRO A 321 13.54 4.98 -13.38
N ASP A 322 13.61 4.27 -14.51
CA ASP A 322 14.85 3.91 -15.23
C ASP A 322 15.28 4.95 -16.29
N ARG A 323 14.51 6.03 -16.46
CA ARG A 323 14.77 7.12 -17.42
C ARG A 323 14.64 8.48 -16.73
N PRO A 324 15.38 9.51 -17.17
CA PRO A 324 15.37 10.82 -16.50
C PRO A 324 14.01 11.53 -16.55
N ALA A 325 13.31 11.48 -17.70
CA ALA A 325 12.01 12.13 -17.88
C ALA A 325 11.17 11.48 -18.99
N GLU A 326 11.00 10.15 -18.93
CA GLU A 326 10.10 9.44 -19.85
C GLU A 326 8.80 9.05 -19.14
N LEU A 327 7.67 9.52 -19.67
CA LEU A 327 6.35 9.12 -19.18
C LEU A 327 5.97 7.74 -19.69
N TYR A 328 5.13 7.05 -18.93
CA TYR A 328 4.32 5.94 -19.43
C TYR A 328 2.88 6.01 -18.93
N TRP A 329 1.95 5.45 -19.70
CA TRP A 329 0.54 5.27 -19.32
C TRP A 329 -0.05 4.07 -20.04
N THR A 330 -1.23 3.64 -19.64
CA THR A 330 -1.91 2.49 -20.24
C THR A 330 -3.28 2.89 -20.77
N GLU A 331 -3.72 2.28 -21.88
CA GLU A 331 -5.07 2.42 -22.41
C GLU A 331 -5.71 1.06 -22.67
N ALA A 332 -6.93 0.91 -22.19
CA ALA A 332 -7.76 -0.27 -22.36
C ALA A 332 -8.45 -0.28 -23.73
N GLN A 333 -8.23 -1.33 -24.51
CA GLN A 333 -8.79 -1.47 -25.87
C GLN A 333 -10.23 -1.99 -25.87
N ASP A 334 -10.69 -2.53 -24.74
CA ASP A 334 -12.07 -2.97 -24.48
C ASP A 334 -12.96 -1.84 -23.92
N GLY A 335 -12.51 -0.58 -23.98
CA GLY A 335 -13.20 0.57 -23.38
C GLY A 335 -13.25 0.51 -21.84
N GLY A 336 -12.52 -0.42 -21.22
CA GLY A 336 -12.54 -0.68 -19.79
C GLY A 336 -13.63 -1.65 -19.33
N ASP A 337 -14.41 -2.25 -20.25
CA ASP A 337 -15.38 -3.30 -19.93
C ASP A 337 -14.78 -4.68 -20.23
N PRO A 338 -14.46 -5.49 -19.20
CA PRO A 338 -13.80 -6.79 -19.37
C PRO A 338 -14.69 -7.84 -20.07
N ARG A 339 -15.98 -7.56 -20.29
CA ARG A 339 -16.89 -8.41 -21.07
C ARG A 339 -16.73 -8.22 -22.57
N VAL A 340 -16.14 -7.10 -23.00
CA VAL A 340 -15.83 -6.83 -24.40
C VAL A 340 -14.51 -7.54 -24.74
N ALA A 341 -14.52 -8.30 -25.84
CA ALA A 341 -13.32 -8.95 -26.34
C ALA A 341 -12.40 -7.91 -26.99
N ALA A 342 -11.11 -7.95 -26.65
CA ALA A 342 -10.08 -7.11 -27.24
C ALA A 342 -8.73 -7.84 -27.20
N GLU A 343 -7.95 -7.73 -28.27
CA GLU A 343 -6.60 -8.27 -28.38
C GLU A 343 -5.74 -7.31 -29.25
N PRO A 344 -4.69 -6.68 -28.68
CA PRO A 344 -4.34 -6.68 -27.26
C PRO A 344 -5.43 -6.01 -26.41
N ARG A 345 -5.56 -6.41 -25.14
CA ARG A 345 -6.56 -5.85 -24.22
C ARG A 345 -6.12 -4.51 -23.64
N ASP A 346 -4.86 -4.39 -23.29
CA ASP A 346 -4.27 -3.09 -22.94
C ASP A 346 -3.00 -2.82 -23.75
N ILE A 347 -2.76 -1.53 -23.96
CA ILE A 347 -1.54 -1.01 -24.58
C ILE A 347 -0.90 -0.01 -23.62
N VAL A 348 0.38 -0.20 -23.33
CA VAL A 348 1.20 0.75 -22.60
C VAL A 348 1.93 1.65 -23.59
N PHE A 349 1.80 2.95 -23.41
CA PHE A 349 2.46 3.96 -24.22
C PHE A 349 3.59 4.63 -23.42
N THR A 350 4.65 5.06 -24.10
CA THR A 350 5.72 5.87 -23.52
C THR A 350 5.95 7.17 -24.29
N ALA A 351 6.48 8.20 -23.62
CA ALA A 351 6.86 9.47 -24.26
C ALA A 351 8.06 10.12 -23.54
N ASP A 352 9.18 10.25 -24.26
CA ASP A 352 10.39 10.92 -23.77
C ASP A 352 10.27 12.44 -23.94
N LEU A 353 10.32 13.18 -22.83
CA LEU A 353 10.18 14.64 -22.87
C LEU A 353 11.43 15.38 -23.29
N HIS A 354 12.61 14.76 -23.22
CA HIS A 354 13.84 15.34 -23.76
C HIS A 354 13.92 15.18 -25.27
N ALA A 355 13.45 14.06 -25.81
CA ALA A 355 13.44 13.81 -27.25
C ALA A 355 12.44 14.71 -28.02
N GLY A 356 11.37 15.16 -27.35
CA GLY A 356 10.30 15.98 -27.92
C GLY A 356 10.57 17.49 -27.96
N ALA A 357 11.72 17.98 -27.50
CA ALA A 357 12.10 19.40 -27.54
C ALA A 357 12.62 19.87 -28.92
N LEU A 358 12.17 19.23 -30.01
CA LEU A 358 12.56 19.55 -31.39
C LEU A 358 11.42 20.29 -32.12
N GLU A 359 11.72 21.54 -32.49
CA GLU A 359 10.99 22.42 -33.44
C GLU A 359 9.46 22.27 -33.54
N GLY A 360 8.71 23.11 -32.80
CA GLY A 360 7.29 23.34 -33.08
C GLY A 360 6.31 23.23 -31.92
N GLY A 361 6.77 22.93 -30.69
CA GLY A 361 5.97 23.10 -29.47
C GLY A 361 4.91 22.02 -29.21
N SER A 362 5.00 20.84 -29.81
CA SER A 362 4.14 19.70 -29.46
C SER A 362 5.01 18.52 -29.01
N ALA A 363 4.91 18.14 -27.73
CA ALA A 363 5.59 16.95 -27.21
C ALA A 363 5.21 15.69 -28.03
N ALA A 364 6.21 14.85 -28.32
CA ALA A 364 6.09 13.65 -29.16
C ALA A 364 4.85 12.80 -28.83
N ALA A 365 4.10 12.35 -29.84
CA ALA A 365 2.97 11.43 -29.64
C ALA A 365 3.41 10.17 -28.86
N GLY A 366 2.52 9.59 -28.05
CA GLY A 366 2.84 8.38 -27.30
C GLY A 366 3.20 7.21 -28.21
N VAL A 367 4.28 6.51 -27.89
CA VAL A 367 4.73 5.32 -28.63
C VAL A 367 4.18 4.08 -27.93
N PRO A 368 3.43 3.19 -28.62
CA PRO A 368 3.05 1.89 -28.07
C PRO A 368 4.30 1.06 -27.76
N THR A 369 4.45 0.63 -26.51
CA THR A 369 5.67 -0.02 -26.01
C THR A 369 5.40 -1.44 -25.50
N PHE A 370 4.32 -1.64 -24.74
CA PHE A 370 3.92 -2.97 -24.27
C PHE A 370 2.46 -3.27 -24.60
N HIS A 371 2.17 -4.55 -24.79
CA HIS A 371 0.84 -5.06 -25.07
C HIS A 371 0.54 -6.20 -24.10
N THR A 372 -0.66 -6.21 -23.51
CA THR A 372 -1.12 -7.29 -22.63
C THR A 372 -2.48 -7.81 -23.12
N ASN A 373 -2.69 -9.12 -22.99
CA ASN A 373 -3.93 -9.78 -23.40
C ASN A 373 -4.93 -9.87 -22.23
N LEU A 374 -4.43 -9.76 -21.01
CA LEU A 374 -5.19 -9.56 -19.79
C LEU A 374 -5.04 -8.11 -19.29
N ARG A 375 -5.63 -7.80 -18.15
CA ARG A 375 -5.57 -6.43 -17.60
C ARG A 375 -4.16 -6.16 -17.07
N PHE A 376 -3.48 -5.16 -17.63
CA PHE A 376 -2.16 -4.69 -17.25
C PHE A 376 -2.11 -4.37 -15.74
N GLY A 377 -1.17 -5.01 -15.06
CA GLY A 377 -0.93 -4.92 -13.61
C GLY A 377 0.25 -4.05 -13.21
N GLY A 378 1.05 -3.56 -14.16
CA GLY A 378 2.21 -2.70 -13.90
C GLY A 378 3.50 -3.20 -14.55
N VAL A 379 4.57 -2.41 -14.41
CA VAL A 379 5.94 -2.78 -14.75
C VAL A 379 6.84 -2.50 -13.56
N SER A 380 7.61 -3.49 -13.12
CA SER A 380 8.77 -3.25 -12.26
C SER A 380 9.98 -2.95 -13.15
N TRP A 381 10.56 -1.76 -13.00
CA TRP A 381 11.63 -1.27 -13.86
C TRP A 381 13.00 -1.63 -13.30
N GLY A 382 13.90 -2.12 -14.14
CA GLY A 382 15.29 -2.47 -13.80
C GLY A 382 16.32 -1.56 -14.49
N ALA A 383 17.58 -1.93 -14.37
CA ALA A 383 18.68 -1.29 -15.10
C ALA A 383 18.81 -1.84 -16.53
N ASP A 384 19.53 -1.10 -17.39
CA ASP A 384 20.00 -1.53 -18.72
C ASP A 384 18.92 -2.03 -19.71
N GLY A 385 17.71 -1.50 -19.55
CA GLY A 385 16.58 -1.84 -20.40
C GLY A 385 15.80 -3.06 -19.92
N LEU A 386 15.98 -3.52 -18.69
CA LEU A 386 15.20 -4.62 -18.11
C LEU A 386 13.88 -4.12 -17.51
N GLY A 387 12.80 -4.86 -17.73
CA GLY A 387 11.56 -4.72 -16.97
C GLY A 387 10.89 -6.06 -16.67
N LEU A 388 10.06 -6.09 -15.63
CA LEU A 388 9.10 -7.17 -15.37
C LEU A 388 7.69 -6.62 -15.57
N LEU A 389 7.02 -7.07 -16.63
CA LEU A 389 5.66 -6.68 -17.00
C LEU A 389 4.66 -7.66 -16.40
N TYR A 390 3.60 -7.14 -15.76
CA TYR A 390 2.56 -7.97 -15.14
C TYR A 390 1.21 -7.76 -15.82
N GLU A 391 0.45 -8.84 -15.95
CA GLU A 391 -0.98 -8.79 -16.30
C GLU A 391 -1.75 -9.77 -15.41
N SER A 392 -3.03 -9.49 -15.16
CA SER A 392 -3.87 -10.34 -14.32
C SER A 392 -5.31 -10.42 -14.80
N TRP A 393 -5.99 -11.49 -14.40
CA TRP A 393 -7.40 -11.69 -14.67
C TRP A 393 -8.11 -12.29 -13.46
N TYR A 394 -9.12 -11.59 -12.96
CA TYR A 394 -9.82 -11.96 -11.75
C TYR A 394 -10.58 -13.27 -11.97
N LYS A 395 -11.39 -13.40 -13.03
CA LYS A 395 -12.28 -14.56 -13.24
C LYS A 395 -11.56 -15.91 -13.09
N THR A 396 -10.34 -15.98 -13.61
CA THR A 396 -9.51 -17.19 -13.68
C THR A 396 -8.38 -17.18 -12.64
N ARG A 397 -8.35 -16.15 -11.78
CA ARG A 397 -7.32 -15.90 -10.76
C ARG A 397 -5.90 -15.85 -11.33
N THR A 398 -5.78 -15.47 -12.59
CA THR A 398 -4.51 -15.47 -13.33
C THR A 398 -3.65 -14.29 -12.94
N ILE A 399 -2.37 -14.55 -12.73
CA ILE A 399 -1.32 -13.54 -12.86
C ILE A 399 -0.22 -14.09 -13.76
N LYS A 400 0.19 -13.28 -14.74
CA LYS A 400 1.32 -13.55 -15.62
C LYS A 400 2.37 -12.47 -15.42
N ALA A 401 3.63 -12.88 -15.45
CA ALA A 401 4.78 -11.98 -15.44
C ALA A 401 5.66 -12.27 -16.65
N TYR A 402 6.19 -11.22 -17.27
CA TYR A 402 7.07 -11.29 -18.44
C TYR A 402 8.35 -10.52 -18.18
N VAL A 403 9.47 -11.07 -18.64
CA VAL A 403 10.72 -10.32 -18.81
C VAL A 403 10.61 -9.53 -20.11
N VAL A 404 10.80 -8.22 -20.04
CA VAL A 404 10.66 -7.31 -21.19
C VAL A 404 11.88 -6.42 -21.37
N ASP A 405 12.15 -6.04 -22.63
CA ASP A 405 13.10 -4.98 -22.95
C ASP A 405 12.39 -3.62 -22.95
N THR A 406 12.82 -2.73 -22.06
CA THR A 406 12.23 -1.41 -21.88
C THR A 406 12.86 -0.35 -22.80
N PHE A 407 13.84 -0.73 -23.62
CA PHE A 407 14.49 0.14 -24.60
C PHE A 407 13.96 -0.07 -26.03
N GLY A 408 13.04 -1.02 -26.23
CA GLY A 408 12.40 -1.27 -27.51
C GLY A 408 13.29 -2.01 -28.51
N ARG A 409 14.27 -2.80 -28.05
CA ARG A 409 15.13 -3.62 -28.92
C ARG A 409 14.34 -4.77 -29.54
N ALA A 410 14.21 -4.75 -30.87
CA ALA A 410 13.39 -5.70 -31.62
C ALA A 410 13.86 -7.16 -31.52
N ASP A 411 15.14 -7.40 -31.23
CA ASP A 411 15.74 -8.72 -30.99
C ASP A 411 15.47 -9.27 -29.57
N ARG A 412 14.69 -8.55 -28.75
CA ARG A 412 14.38 -8.92 -27.36
C ARG A 412 12.86 -8.90 -27.09
N PRO A 413 12.09 -9.82 -27.71
CA PRO A 413 10.64 -9.88 -27.50
C PRO A 413 10.29 -10.24 -26.04
N PRO A 414 9.10 -9.86 -25.54
CA PRO A 414 8.63 -10.26 -24.22
C PRO A 414 8.72 -11.78 -24.00
N ARG A 415 9.29 -12.20 -22.86
CA ARG A 415 9.44 -13.61 -22.49
C ARG A 415 8.65 -13.93 -21.24
N LEU A 416 7.71 -14.87 -21.31
CA LEU A 416 6.92 -15.32 -20.15
C LEU A 416 7.85 -15.87 -19.06
N LEU A 417 7.77 -15.31 -17.86
CA LEU A 417 8.47 -15.79 -16.67
C LEU A 417 7.62 -16.81 -15.91
N TYR A 418 6.32 -16.54 -15.75
CA TYR A 418 5.35 -17.48 -15.20
C TYR A 418 3.90 -17.09 -15.52
N ASP A 419 3.01 -18.09 -15.50
CA ASP A 419 1.55 -17.99 -15.49
C ASP A 419 1.03 -18.84 -14.32
N ARG A 420 0.36 -18.21 -13.35
CA ARG A 420 -0.07 -18.88 -12.11
C ARG A 420 -1.46 -18.46 -11.65
N ASN A 421 -2.03 -19.27 -10.77
CA ASN A 421 -3.17 -18.88 -9.95
C ASN A 421 -2.67 -18.09 -8.72
N TYR A 422 -3.09 -16.84 -8.55
CA TYR A 422 -2.67 -16.04 -7.39
C TYR A 422 -3.31 -16.52 -6.07
N GLU A 423 -4.34 -17.36 -6.10
CA GLU A 423 -4.91 -17.99 -4.90
C GLU A 423 -4.06 -19.18 -4.39
N ASP A 424 -3.10 -19.67 -5.18
CA ASP A 424 -2.20 -20.73 -4.73
C ASP A 424 -1.01 -20.16 -3.97
N SER A 425 -1.20 -19.86 -2.69
CA SER A 425 -0.16 -19.23 -1.86
C SER A 425 1.05 -20.13 -1.59
N TYR A 426 0.92 -21.45 -1.69
CA TYR A 426 2.02 -22.38 -1.39
C TYR A 426 3.08 -22.40 -2.49
N ASP A 427 2.67 -22.18 -3.75
CA ASP A 427 3.59 -22.11 -4.89
C ASP A 427 4.01 -20.66 -5.23
N ASP A 428 3.74 -19.67 -4.36
CA ASP A 428 4.10 -18.25 -4.59
C ASP A 428 5.63 -18.06 -4.76
N PRO A 429 6.12 -17.63 -5.95
CA PRO A 429 7.54 -17.40 -6.17
C PRO A 429 8.08 -16.18 -5.42
N GLY A 430 7.22 -15.39 -4.77
CA GLY A 430 7.56 -14.12 -4.18
C GLY A 430 7.60 -12.99 -5.20
N SER A 431 7.94 -11.80 -4.70
CA SER A 431 8.05 -10.56 -5.44
C SER A 431 9.49 -10.05 -5.45
N PRO A 432 9.95 -9.44 -6.55
CA PRO A 432 11.29 -8.89 -6.61
C PRO A 432 11.42 -7.67 -5.69
N LEU A 433 12.51 -7.63 -4.91
CA LEU A 433 12.87 -6.46 -4.14
C LEU A 433 13.29 -5.29 -5.04
N SER A 434 13.05 -4.08 -4.56
CA SER A 434 13.56 -2.85 -5.16
C SER A 434 14.67 -2.24 -4.33
N ARG A 435 15.57 -1.51 -4.98
CA ARG A 435 16.62 -0.70 -4.36
C ARG A 435 16.40 0.78 -4.66
N ARG A 436 16.79 1.64 -3.72
CA ARG A 436 16.79 3.09 -3.92
C ARG A 436 18.00 3.51 -4.74
N MET A 437 17.79 4.45 -5.65
CA MET A 437 18.82 5.09 -6.46
C MET A 437 19.19 6.46 -5.87
N SER A 438 20.30 7.06 -6.34
CA SER A 438 20.76 8.37 -5.87
C SER A 438 19.78 9.51 -6.18
N ASP A 439 18.98 9.36 -7.23
CA ASP A 439 17.90 10.29 -7.62
C ASP A 439 16.60 10.10 -6.81
N GLY A 440 16.60 9.19 -5.84
CA GLY A 440 15.43 8.87 -5.00
C GLY A 440 14.46 7.87 -5.61
N THR A 441 14.63 7.50 -6.89
CA THR A 441 13.79 6.48 -7.54
C THR A 441 14.07 5.08 -7.01
N TYR A 442 13.15 4.15 -7.26
CA TYR A 442 13.31 2.74 -6.94
C TYR A 442 13.35 1.90 -8.21
N ARG A 443 14.33 1.00 -8.29
CA ARG A 443 14.51 0.06 -9.40
C ARG A 443 14.67 -1.36 -8.88
N LEU A 444 14.45 -2.37 -9.73
CA LEU A 444 14.66 -3.77 -9.39
C LEU A 444 16.06 -3.99 -8.80
N ALA A 445 16.14 -4.68 -7.67
CA ALA A 445 17.38 -5.01 -7.00
C ALA A 445 18.07 -6.17 -7.71
N GLN A 446 19.13 -5.84 -8.47
CA GLN A 446 19.96 -6.80 -9.18
C GLN A 446 21.22 -7.11 -8.38
N VAL A 447 21.58 -8.38 -8.30
CA VAL A 447 22.86 -8.83 -7.73
C VAL A 447 23.94 -8.77 -8.79
N THR A 448 25.06 -8.14 -8.44
CA THR A 448 26.25 -7.99 -9.28
C THR A 448 27.42 -8.77 -8.69
N GLY A 449 28.38 -9.15 -9.53
CA GLY A 449 29.57 -9.91 -9.11
C GLY A 449 29.35 -11.44 -9.12
N PRO A 450 30.27 -12.21 -8.49
CA PRO A 450 30.22 -13.67 -8.49
C PRO A 450 28.95 -14.22 -7.85
N LEU A 451 28.29 -15.15 -8.55
CA LEU A 451 27.11 -15.87 -8.05
C LEU A 451 27.47 -17.29 -7.60
N PRO A 452 26.69 -17.90 -6.69
CA PRO A 452 26.90 -19.28 -6.25
C PRO A 452 26.69 -20.25 -7.41
N LYS A 453 27.53 -21.29 -7.50
CA LYS A 453 27.43 -22.31 -8.56
C LYS A 453 26.38 -23.38 -8.28
N ASP A 454 26.19 -23.72 -7.00
CA ASP A 454 25.31 -24.80 -6.57
C ASP A 454 23.98 -24.26 -6.01
N GLY A 455 23.10 -25.13 -5.49
CA GLY A 455 21.90 -24.73 -4.73
C GLY A 455 20.78 -24.04 -5.53
N TRP A 456 20.90 -23.98 -6.86
CA TRP A 456 19.83 -23.49 -7.74
C TRP A 456 18.79 -24.59 -7.98
N VAL A 457 17.52 -24.25 -7.79
CA VAL A 457 16.35 -25.10 -8.04
C VAL A 457 15.71 -24.66 -9.35
N PRO A 458 15.53 -25.55 -10.34
CA PRO A 458 14.89 -25.21 -11.61
C PRO A 458 13.45 -24.74 -11.44
N ALA A 459 13.01 -23.80 -12.30
CA ALA A 459 11.68 -23.19 -12.27
C ALA A 459 10.51 -24.18 -12.21
N LYS A 460 10.64 -25.36 -12.85
CA LYS A 460 9.61 -26.41 -12.90
C LYS A 460 9.52 -27.25 -11.62
N ALA A 461 10.61 -27.38 -10.87
CA ALA A 461 10.65 -28.14 -9.62
C ALA A 461 10.28 -27.28 -8.40
N ALA A 462 10.50 -25.96 -8.49
CA ALA A 462 10.22 -25.00 -7.42
C ALA A 462 8.73 -24.67 -7.23
N ARG A 463 7.84 -25.02 -8.19
CA ARG A 463 6.44 -24.55 -8.25
C ARG A 463 5.40 -25.68 -8.33
N GLY A 464 5.67 -26.81 -7.69
CA GLY A 464 4.64 -27.75 -7.24
C GLY A 464 3.50 -28.16 -8.20
N ALA A 465 3.65 -28.08 -9.53
CA ALA A 465 2.51 -28.22 -10.43
C ALA A 465 1.75 -29.53 -10.18
N PRO A 466 0.48 -29.48 -9.70
CA PRO A 466 -0.34 -30.66 -9.63
C PRO A 466 -0.66 -31.04 -11.07
N VAL A 467 -0.13 -32.17 -11.54
CA VAL A 467 -0.74 -32.89 -12.65
C VAL A 467 -2.02 -33.48 -12.08
N VAL A 468 -3.14 -32.78 -12.25
CA VAL A 468 -4.46 -33.41 -12.03
C VAL A 468 -4.66 -34.39 -13.17
N ALA A 469 -4.47 -35.67 -12.86
CA ALA A 469 -4.88 -36.76 -13.73
C ALA A 469 -6.40 -36.92 -13.66
N GLY A 470 -7.08 -36.56 -14.75
CA GLY A 470 -8.37 -37.14 -15.14
C GLY A 470 -9.62 -36.61 -14.42
N GLU A 471 -10.22 -35.55 -14.98
CA GLU A 471 -11.66 -35.50 -15.22
C GLU A 471 -11.88 -34.99 -16.65
N GLU A 472 -12.32 -35.89 -17.53
CA GLU A 472 -12.72 -35.56 -18.90
C GLU A 472 -13.93 -34.61 -18.84
N GLY A 473 -13.69 -33.33 -19.14
CA GLY A 473 -14.70 -32.27 -19.12
C GLY A 473 -14.17 -30.88 -18.76
N ASN A 474 -12.93 -30.77 -18.26
CA ASN A 474 -12.39 -29.53 -17.73
C ASN A 474 -11.46 -28.82 -18.75
N GLU A 475 -12.03 -28.05 -19.69
CA GLU A 475 -11.28 -27.09 -20.52
C GLU A 475 -10.85 -25.83 -19.74
N ALA A 476 -10.95 -25.82 -18.40
CA ALA A 476 -10.50 -24.76 -17.53
C ALA A 476 -8.96 -24.60 -17.59
N GLU A 477 -8.54 -23.80 -18.57
CA GLU A 477 -7.26 -23.11 -18.78
C GLU A 477 -5.98 -23.88 -18.43
N LYS A 478 -5.47 -24.59 -19.43
CA LYS A 478 -4.07 -25.03 -19.46
C LYS A 478 -3.15 -23.80 -19.33
N ARG A 479 -2.52 -23.64 -18.17
CA ARG A 479 -1.55 -22.57 -17.88
C ARG A 479 -0.37 -22.61 -18.85
N GLU A 480 0.09 -21.44 -19.29
CA GLU A 480 1.24 -21.34 -20.18
C GLU A 480 2.55 -21.65 -19.45
N THR A 481 3.37 -22.51 -20.04
CA THR A 481 4.73 -22.73 -19.56
C THR A 481 5.69 -21.78 -20.26
N PRO A 482 6.69 -21.20 -19.56
CA PRO A 482 7.75 -20.42 -20.19
C PRO A 482 8.36 -21.14 -21.40
N GLY A 483 8.47 -20.43 -22.52
CA GLY A 483 9.10 -20.89 -23.74
C GLY A 483 10.64 -20.94 -23.63
N PRO A 484 11.35 -21.30 -24.72
CA PRO A 484 12.80 -21.23 -24.76
C PRO A 484 13.30 -19.79 -24.54
N VAL A 485 14.50 -19.65 -23.99
CA VAL A 485 15.17 -18.36 -23.82
C VAL A 485 15.79 -17.96 -25.15
N GLU A 486 15.19 -16.99 -25.83
CA GLU A 486 15.66 -16.50 -27.13
C GLU A 486 16.73 -15.39 -26.98
N TRP A 487 16.75 -14.71 -25.84
CA TRP A 487 17.72 -13.68 -25.50
C TRP A 487 18.01 -13.71 -23.99
N GLU A 488 19.25 -13.41 -23.62
CA GLU A 488 19.73 -13.44 -22.24
C GLU A 488 19.77 -12.03 -21.64
N THR A 489 19.37 -11.95 -20.38
CA THR A 489 19.51 -10.77 -19.53
C THR A 489 20.86 -10.74 -18.82
N GLY A 490 21.37 -11.91 -18.43
CA GLY A 490 22.50 -12.04 -17.49
C GLY A 490 22.16 -11.57 -16.07
N VAL A 491 20.89 -11.32 -15.76
CA VAL A 491 20.46 -10.67 -14.52
C VAL A 491 19.98 -11.70 -13.50
N THR A 492 20.41 -11.49 -12.26
CA THR A 492 19.87 -12.16 -11.09
C THR A 492 19.20 -11.14 -10.16
N LEU A 493 17.93 -11.38 -9.83
CA LEU A 493 17.15 -10.55 -8.91
C LEU A 493 17.13 -11.13 -7.51
N ILE A 494 16.85 -10.28 -6.52
CA ILE A 494 16.51 -10.70 -5.17
C ILE A 494 14.99 -10.71 -5.04
N LEU A 495 14.42 -11.81 -4.57
CA LEU A 495 12.99 -11.96 -4.30
C LEU A 495 12.74 -12.06 -2.79
N GLU A 496 11.59 -11.57 -2.35
CA GLU A 496 11.00 -11.88 -1.04
C GLU A 496 9.61 -12.48 -1.20
N GLY A 497 9.18 -13.34 -0.28
CA GLY A 497 7.84 -13.89 -0.28
C GLY A 497 7.43 -14.40 1.08
N ASP A 498 6.12 -14.56 1.30
CA ASP A 498 5.56 -15.02 2.59
C ASP A 498 5.86 -16.50 2.87
N GLY A 499 6.12 -17.31 1.82
CA GLY A 499 6.45 -18.72 1.94
C GLY A 499 5.39 -19.52 2.72
N ALA A 500 4.11 -19.29 2.38
CA ALA A 500 2.98 -19.97 3.02
C ALA A 500 3.15 -21.50 2.93
N SER A 501 2.83 -22.19 4.02
CA SER A 501 2.96 -23.66 4.11
C SER A 501 1.88 -24.25 5.02
N ASP A 502 1.82 -25.58 5.11
CA ASP A 502 0.92 -26.31 6.01
C ASP A 502 1.20 -26.03 7.50
N THR A 503 2.41 -25.57 7.82
CA THR A 503 2.84 -25.13 9.16
C THR A 503 2.74 -23.62 9.40
N GLY A 504 2.28 -22.87 8.40
CA GLY A 504 2.13 -21.40 8.42
C GLY A 504 3.18 -20.68 7.56
N ASP A 505 3.15 -19.36 7.58
CA ASP A 505 4.04 -18.54 6.77
C ASP A 505 5.51 -18.75 7.19
N ARG A 506 6.36 -19.00 6.20
CA ARG A 506 7.83 -19.10 6.33
C ARG A 506 8.49 -18.15 5.34
N PRO A 507 8.49 -16.83 5.63
CA PRO A 507 9.02 -15.85 4.69
C PRO A 507 10.45 -16.14 4.28
N PHE A 508 10.82 -15.73 3.07
CA PHE A 508 12.11 -16.10 2.50
C PHE A 508 12.74 -14.96 1.68
N VAL A 509 14.04 -15.11 1.44
CA VAL A 509 14.80 -14.33 0.45
C VAL A 509 15.43 -15.30 -0.54
N ASP A 510 15.12 -15.12 -1.82
CA ASP A 510 15.64 -15.94 -2.93
C ASP A 510 16.47 -15.09 -3.90
N LEU A 511 17.42 -15.72 -4.57
CA LEU A 511 17.91 -15.25 -5.85
C LEU A 511 17.06 -15.84 -6.97
N LEU A 512 16.73 -15.04 -7.98
CA LEU A 512 16.09 -15.48 -9.21
C LEU A 512 17.00 -15.19 -10.40
N ASN A 513 17.46 -16.24 -11.09
CA ASN A 513 18.11 -16.09 -12.38
C ASN A 513 17.02 -15.88 -13.45
N LEU A 514 16.97 -14.70 -14.06
CA LEU A 514 15.88 -14.35 -14.97
C LEU A 514 15.89 -15.15 -16.26
N ASP A 515 17.04 -15.64 -16.70
CA ASP A 515 17.16 -16.39 -17.96
C ASP A 515 16.63 -17.81 -17.78
N THR A 516 17.08 -18.50 -16.75
CA THR A 516 16.68 -19.89 -16.49
C THR A 516 15.38 -20.03 -15.70
N GLY A 517 14.94 -18.96 -15.03
CA GLY A 517 13.86 -18.99 -14.04
C GLY A 517 14.19 -19.80 -12.78
N ALA A 518 15.43 -20.28 -12.64
CA ALA A 518 15.87 -21.01 -11.47
C ALA A 518 16.00 -20.07 -10.27
N THR A 519 15.66 -20.58 -9.09
CA THR A 519 15.79 -19.83 -7.84
C THR A 519 16.83 -20.46 -6.92
N ARG A 520 17.45 -19.67 -6.06
CA ARG A 520 18.32 -20.16 -4.99
C ARG A 520 17.93 -19.48 -3.68
N ARG A 521 17.59 -20.29 -2.67
CA ARG A 521 17.31 -19.81 -1.32
C ARG A 521 18.57 -19.19 -0.69
N LEU A 522 18.48 -17.94 -0.27
CA LEU A 522 19.52 -17.28 0.54
C LEU A 522 19.19 -17.35 2.02
N TRP A 523 17.91 -17.21 2.36
CA TRP A 523 17.43 -17.21 3.73
C TRP A 523 15.97 -17.62 3.79
N GLN A 524 15.59 -18.35 4.84
CA GLN A 524 14.18 -18.62 5.15
C GLN A 524 13.95 -18.46 6.65
N CYS A 525 12.80 -17.92 7.02
CA CYS A 525 12.31 -17.95 8.37
C CYS A 525 12.32 -19.40 8.91
N PRO A 526 12.97 -19.66 10.07
CA PRO A 526 13.21 -21.02 10.58
C PRO A 526 11.93 -21.79 10.95
N GLY A 527 10.79 -21.10 11.05
CA GLY A 527 9.46 -21.71 11.09
C GLY A 527 8.86 -21.86 12.49
N LEU A 528 9.67 -22.04 13.56
CA LEU A 528 9.19 -22.08 14.94
C LEU A 528 9.92 -21.05 15.81
N GLY A 529 9.16 -20.37 16.68
CA GLY A 529 9.69 -19.49 17.73
C GLY A 529 9.79 -18.01 17.33
N ALA A 530 9.83 -17.69 16.04
CA ALA A 530 9.78 -16.32 15.54
C ALA A 530 9.15 -16.24 14.14
N LEU A 531 8.52 -15.11 13.86
CA LEU A 531 8.08 -14.71 12.53
C LEU A 531 8.97 -13.57 12.07
N GLU A 532 9.70 -13.82 11.01
CA GLU A 532 10.68 -12.89 10.46
C GLU A 532 10.25 -12.53 9.04
N ARG A 533 10.12 -11.24 8.75
CA ARG A 533 9.76 -10.74 7.42
C ARG A 533 10.85 -9.82 6.87
N PRO A 534 11.44 -10.16 5.72
CA PRO A 534 12.30 -9.25 4.98
C PRO A 534 11.56 -7.95 4.59
N GLY A 535 12.33 -6.97 4.17
CA GLY A 535 11.85 -5.67 3.73
C GLY A 535 12.92 -4.95 2.93
N SER A 536 13.15 -3.66 3.21
CA SER A 536 14.01 -2.81 2.39
C SER A 536 15.48 -3.26 2.37
N ILE A 537 16.13 -3.10 1.21
CA ILE A 537 17.59 -3.26 1.09
C ILE A 537 18.28 -2.11 1.84
N ILE A 538 19.34 -2.45 2.58
CA ILE A 538 20.20 -1.53 3.32
C ILE A 538 21.50 -1.30 2.55
N SER A 539 21.98 -2.30 1.80
CA SER A 539 23.22 -2.24 1.03
C SER A 539 23.12 -1.45 -0.29
N ASP A 540 22.09 -0.63 -0.46
CA ASP A 540 21.82 0.20 -1.64
C ASP A 540 22.13 1.70 -1.42
N ALA A 541 22.83 2.05 -0.33
CA ALA A 541 23.22 3.41 -0.01
C ALA A 541 23.84 4.13 -1.22
N GLY A 542 23.29 5.32 -1.55
CA GLY A 542 23.75 6.12 -2.69
C GLY A 542 23.62 5.43 -4.07
N GLY A 543 22.83 4.36 -4.20
CA GLY A 543 22.72 3.57 -5.43
C GLY A 543 23.86 2.56 -5.63
N ALA A 544 24.59 2.20 -4.57
CA ALA A 544 25.71 1.26 -4.63
C ALA A 544 25.32 -0.09 -5.30
N PRO A 545 26.24 -0.73 -6.04
CA PRO A 545 26.04 -2.09 -6.52
C PRO A 545 25.77 -3.04 -5.35
N ILE A 546 24.77 -3.90 -5.50
CA ILE A 546 24.47 -4.94 -4.52
C ILE A 546 25.25 -6.17 -4.96
N THR A 547 26.18 -6.63 -4.13
CA THR A 547 26.85 -7.93 -4.29
C THR A 547 26.36 -8.86 -3.20
N LEU A 548 26.65 -10.16 -3.31
CA LEU A 548 26.38 -11.05 -2.18
C LEU A 548 27.22 -10.62 -0.97
N ASP A 549 28.51 -10.35 -1.12
CA ASP A 549 29.35 -9.97 0.02
C ASP A 549 28.89 -8.70 0.77
N THR A 550 28.15 -7.81 0.11
CA THR A 550 27.63 -6.58 0.71
C THR A 550 26.15 -6.63 1.08
N LEU A 551 25.41 -7.66 0.68
CA LEU A 551 23.95 -7.70 0.81
C LEU A 551 23.53 -7.58 2.28
N LYS A 552 22.74 -6.54 2.55
CA LYS A 552 22.07 -6.32 3.83
C LYS A 552 20.61 -5.96 3.60
N ILE A 553 19.71 -6.61 4.31
CA ILE A 553 18.26 -6.41 4.20
C ILE A 553 17.70 -6.05 5.58
N LEU A 554 16.83 -5.05 5.65
CA LEU A 554 16.07 -4.74 6.86
C LEU A 554 14.99 -5.80 7.04
N LEU A 555 14.88 -6.32 8.26
CA LEU A 555 13.98 -7.40 8.62
C LEU A 555 13.17 -6.97 9.84
N SER A 556 11.88 -7.33 9.86
CA SER A 556 11.09 -7.29 11.08
C SER A 556 11.04 -8.69 11.68
N ARG A 557 11.21 -8.79 13.00
CA ARG A 557 11.11 -10.04 13.75
C ARG A 557 10.14 -9.85 14.90
N GLU A 558 9.22 -10.79 15.03
CA GLU A 558 8.27 -10.86 16.12
C GLU A 558 8.18 -12.31 16.62
N THR A 559 7.73 -12.50 17.85
CA THR A 559 7.41 -13.82 18.40
C THR A 559 6.00 -13.76 19.01
N PRO A 560 5.41 -14.89 19.45
CA PRO A 560 4.17 -14.82 20.22
C PRO A 560 4.24 -13.88 21.44
N SER A 561 5.43 -13.74 22.03
CA SER A 561 5.70 -13.06 23.30
C SER A 561 6.44 -11.73 23.16
N GLU A 562 7.10 -11.50 22.03
CA GLU A 562 7.88 -10.31 21.74
C GLU A 562 7.27 -9.57 20.57
N ASN A 563 6.98 -8.29 20.79
CA ASN A 563 6.46 -7.41 19.74
C ASN A 563 7.46 -7.25 18.60
N PRO A 564 6.99 -6.82 17.41
CA PRO A 564 7.86 -6.54 16.29
C PRO A 564 9.05 -5.64 16.67
N GLN A 565 10.23 -6.15 16.37
CA GLN A 565 11.52 -5.48 16.45
C GLN A 565 12.17 -5.49 15.06
N TYR A 566 13.09 -4.57 14.82
CA TYR A 566 13.86 -4.51 13.59
C TYR A 566 15.22 -5.18 13.75
N TYR A 567 15.65 -5.84 12.69
CA TYR A 567 16.93 -6.52 12.54
C TYR A 567 17.52 -6.19 11.17
N SER A 568 18.83 -6.27 11.03
CA SER A 568 19.50 -6.41 9.74
C SER A 568 19.78 -7.87 9.46
N LEU A 569 19.52 -8.32 8.25
CA LEU A 569 19.91 -9.63 7.76
C LEU A 569 21.21 -9.46 6.97
N GLU A 570 22.31 -10.03 7.47
CA GLU A 570 23.67 -9.78 6.96
C GLU A 570 24.39 -11.09 6.63
N LEU A 571 25.18 -11.11 5.55
CA LEU A 571 25.95 -12.29 5.17
C LEU A 571 27.13 -12.51 6.12
N SER A 572 27.19 -13.68 6.74
CA SER A 572 28.37 -14.12 7.48
C SER A 572 29.56 -14.29 6.52
N GLY A 573 30.72 -13.75 6.93
CA GLY A 573 31.86 -13.44 6.05
C GLY A 573 32.22 -14.50 5.00
N GLY A 574 32.30 -14.07 3.73
CA GLY A 574 32.76 -14.88 2.60
C GLY A 574 31.69 -15.70 1.86
N GLY A 575 30.40 -15.35 2.00
CA GLY A 575 29.29 -16.01 1.31
C GLY A 575 28.58 -17.10 2.12
N GLY A 576 28.57 -16.97 3.46
CA GLY A 576 27.88 -17.88 4.39
C GLY A 576 26.35 -17.72 4.42
N GLU A 577 25.72 -18.07 5.53
CA GLU A 577 24.28 -17.87 5.75
C GLU A 577 24.00 -16.41 6.17
N LEU A 578 22.87 -15.88 5.74
CA LEU A 578 22.33 -14.60 6.17
C LEU A 578 21.87 -14.71 7.64
N THR A 579 22.49 -13.97 8.55
CA THR A 579 22.18 -14.00 9.98
C THR A 579 21.56 -12.69 10.45
N PRO A 580 20.50 -12.73 11.30
CA PRO A 580 19.85 -11.54 11.82
C PRO A 580 20.70 -10.89 12.93
N ARG A 581 20.87 -9.57 12.85
CA ARG A 581 21.47 -8.73 13.89
C ARG A 581 20.47 -7.68 14.34
N ARG A 582 20.32 -7.50 15.66
CA ARG A 582 19.29 -6.63 16.24
C ARG A 582 19.55 -5.15 15.95
N ILE A 583 18.49 -4.42 15.61
CA ILE A 583 18.51 -2.98 15.30
C ILE A 583 17.62 -2.18 16.28
N SER A 584 16.55 -2.79 16.80
CA SER A 584 15.71 -2.16 17.83
C SER A 584 15.45 -3.05 19.02
N ASP A 585 15.16 -2.42 20.17
CA ASP A 585 14.74 -3.08 21.40
C ASP A 585 13.57 -2.32 22.06
N PHE A 586 12.46 -2.19 21.35
CA PHE A 586 11.30 -1.47 21.86
C PHE A 586 10.63 -2.24 23.01
N PRO A 587 10.14 -1.55 24.05
CA PRO A 587 9.50 -2.20 25.20
C PRO A 587 8.20 -2.93 24.79
N HIS A 588 7.87 -3.99 25.53
CA HIS A 588 6.68 -4.78 25.23
C HIS A 588 5.39 -3.93 25.35
N PRO A 589 4.52 -3.93 24.33
CA PRO A 589 3.33 -3.08 24.27
C PRO A 589 2.22 -3.43 25.28
N HIS A 590 2.20 -4.66 25.80
CA HIS A 590 1.16 -5.20 26.69
C HIS A 590 1.72 -6.05 27.84
N PRO A 591 2.52 -5.50 28.77
CA PRO A 591 3.19 -6.33 29.79
C PRO A 591 2.24 -7.20 30.63
N SER A 592 0.97 -6.78 30.77
CA SER A 592 -0.07 -7.50 31.54
C SER A 592 -0.79 -8.60 30.76
N LEU A 593 -0.67 -8.64 29.43
CA LEU A 593 -1.21 -9.67 28.53
C LEU A 593 -0.10 -10.23 27.62
N VAL A 594 1.12 -10.39 28.16
CA VAL A 594 2.17 -11.16 27.46
C VAL A 594 1.65 -12.59 27.31
N ASP A 595 1.69 -13.12 26.09
CA ASP A 595 1.33 -14.51 25.76
C ASP A 595 -0.04 -14.98 26.29
N PRO A 596 -1.18 -14.41 25.83
CA PRO A 596 -2.45 -15.07 26.08
C PRO A 596 -2.40 -16.50 25.49
N PRO A 597 -2.88 -17.53 26.20
CA PRO A 597 -2.91 -18.88 25.64
C PRO A 597 -3.64 -18.87 24.30
N LYS A 598 -2.93 -19.26 23.24
CA LYS A 598 -3.45 -19.30 21.87
C LYS A 598 -3.20 -20.66 21.22
N GLU A 599 -4.16 -21.12 20.43
CA GLU A 599 -4.10 -22.40 19.71
C GLU A 599 -4.69 -22.22 18.30
N ILE A 600 -3.97 -22.65 17.26
CA ILE A 600 -4.58 -22.80 15.92
C ILE A 600 -5.37 -24.11 15.94
N ILE A 601 -6.69 -24.01 15.82
CA ILE A 601 -7.59 -25.17 15.77
C ILE A 601 -7.89 -25.51 14.31
N ARG A 602 -7.97 -26.81 14.01
CA ARG A 602 -8.37 -27.32 12.69
C ARG A 602 -9.70 -28.04 12.81
N TYR A 603 -10.58 -27.83 11.84
CA TYR A 603 -11.92 -28.42 11.80
C TYR A 603 -12.38 -28.59 10.36
N LYS A 604 -13.43 -29.38 10.15
CA LYS A 604 -14.00 -29.61 8.82
C LYS A 604 -15.40 -29.04 8.73
N ARG A 605 -15.72 -28.41 7.60
CA ARG A 605 -17.09 -28.08 7.22
C ARG A 605 -17.84 -29.35 6.84
N ALA A 606 -19.18 -29.30 6.84
CA ALA A 606 -20.03 -30.46 6.59
C ALA A 606 -19.79 -31.13 5.21
N ASP A 607 -19.26 -30.38 4.24
CA ASP A 607 -18.89 -30.83 2.90
C ASP A 607 -17.43 -31.32 2.79
N GLY A 608 -16.69 -31.40 3.90
CA GLY A 608 -15.33 -31.95 3.97
C GLY A 608 -14.20 -30.94 3.83
N VAL A 609 -14.51 -29.67 3.51
CA VAL A 609 -13.53 -28.58 3.39
C VAL A 609 -12.76 -28.40 4.69
N ASP A 610 -11.43 -28.39 4.61
CA ASP A 610 -10.53 -28.14 5.72
C ASP A 610 -10.52 -26.66 6.09
N LEU A 611 -10.80 -26.37 7.37
CA LEU A 611 -10.88 -25.04 7.92
C LEU A 611 -9.97 -24.92 9.14
N ASN A 612 -9.58 -23.68 9.42
CA ASN A 612 -8.79 -23.34 10.60
C ASN A 612 -9.29 -22.06 11.25
N ALA A 613 -8.88 -21.82 12.49
CA ALA A 613 -9.14 -20.61 13.26
C ALA A 613 -8.10 -20.50 14.38
N THR A 614 -7.91 -19.30 14.94
CA THR A 614 -7.07 -19.11 16.12
C THR A 614 -7.95 -18.90 17.36
N LEU A 615 -7.83 -19.79 18.35
CA LEU A 615 -8.52 -19.69 19.62
C LEU A 615 -7.61 -19.06 20.67
N TYR A 616 -8.06 -17.95 21.27
CA TYR A 616 -7.41 -17.27 22.39
C TYR A 616 -8.21 -17.45 23.68
N LEU A 617 -7.51 -17.66 24.78
CA LEU A 617 -8.08 -17.84 26.12
C LEU A 617 -7.58 -16.75 27.08
N PRO A 618 -8.36 -16.38 28.11
CA PRO A 618 -7.91 -15.48 29.16
C PRO A 618 -6.61 -16.00 29.82
N PRO A 619 -5.62 -15.13 30.11
CA PRO A 619 -4.43 -15.54 30.86
C PRO A 619 -4.79 -16.19 32.21
N GLY A 620 -4.13 -17.29 32.53
CA GLY A 620 -4.38 -18.05 33.77
C GLY A 620 -5.67 -18.90 33.77
N TYR A 621 -6.42 -18.94 32.67
CA TYR A 621 -7.58 -19.82 32.51
C TYR A 621 -7.19 -21.29 32.60
N ASP A 622 -7.96 -22.06 33.38
CA ASP A 622 -7.85 -23.50 33.49
C ASP A 622 -9.22 -24.13 33.25
N LEU A 623 -9.33 -24.99 32.25
CA LEU A 623 -10.61 -25.60 31.85
C LEU A 623 -11.24 -26.43 32.99
N ALA A 624 -10.44 -27.12 33.80
CA ALA A 624 -10.95 -27.97 34.87
C ALA A 624 -11.49 -27.15 36.05
N ARG A 625 -10.87 -26.00 36.35
CA ARG A 625 -11.27 -25.09 37.41
C ARG A 625 -12.42 -24.15 36.99
N ASP A 626 -12.32 -23.57 35.81
CA ASP A 626 -13.14 -22.43 35.39
C ASP A 626 -14.32 -22.84 34.50
N GLY A 627 -14.24 -24.02 33.86
CA GLY A 627 -15.27 -24.53 32.95
C GLY A 627 -15.44 -23.70 31.67
N PRO A 628 -16.53 -23.89 30.92
CA PRO A 628 -16.75 -23.21 29.65
C PRO A 628 -16.95 -21.69 29.78
N LEU A 629 -16.31 -20.92 28.91
CA LEU A 629 -16.32 -19.45 28.85
C LEU A 629 -17.39 -18.92 27.90
N PRO A 630 -17.87 -17.67 28.10
CA PRO A 630 -18.49 -16.93 27.01
C PRO A 630 -17.46 -16.70 25.90
N THR A 631 -17.87 -16.84 24.64
CA THR A 631 -16.92 -16.81 23.49
C THR A 631 -17.34 -15.79 22.45
N LEU A 632 -16.40 -14.96 22.00
CA LEU A 632 -16.56 -14.07 20.86
C LEU A 632 -15.99 -14.72 19.61
N VAL A 633 -16.80 -14.87 18.58
CA VAL A 633 -16.38 -15.31 17.24
C VAL A 633 -16.17 -14.07 16.39
N TRP A 634 -14.93 -13.79 16.02
CA TRP A 634 -14.55 -12.62 15.22
C TRP A 634 -14.20 -13.06 13.80
N ALA A 635 -15.12 -12.88 12.86
CA ALA A 635 -15.05 -13.52 11.55
C ALA A 635 -15.19 -12.55 10.38
N TYR A 636 -14.53 -12.88 9.27
CA TYR A 636 -14.70 -12.22 7.98
C TYR A 636 -14.63 -13.25 6.83
N PRO A 637 -15.68 -13.41 6.02
CA PRO A 637 -15.70 -14.41 4.94
C PRO A 637 -14.83 -13.98 3.75
N ARG A 638 -14.31 -14.97 3.02
CA ARG A 638 -13.45 -14.77 1.83
C ARG A 638 -13.93 -15.66 0.67
N GLU A 639 -13.89 -15.13 -0.56
CA GLU A 639 -14.26 -15.87 -1.77
C GLU A 639 -13.05 -16.62 -2.36
N PHE A 640 -13.29 -17.82 -2.89
CA PHE A 640 -12.28 -18.67 -3.53
C PHE A 640 -12.86 -19.38 -4.77
N ASN A 641 -12.01 -19.71 -5.73
CA ASN A 641 -12.41 -20.53 -6.90
C ASN A 641 -12.22 -22.04 -6.67
N SER A 642 -11.55 -22.46 -5.58
CA SER A 642 -11.37 -23.87 -5.24
C SER A 642 -11.33 -24.12 -3.73
N ALA A 643 -11.71 -25.34 -3.32
CA ALA A 643 -11.62 -25.78 -1.94
C ALA A 643 -10.18 -25.94 -1.45
N GLU A 644 -9.27 -26.34 -2.34
CA GLU A 644 -7.85 -26.49 -2.04
C GLU A 644 -7.22 -25.15 -1.65
N ALA A 645 -7.43 -24.10 -2.45
CA ALA A 645 -6.94 -22.76 -2.14
C ALA A 645 -7.57 -22.18 -0.87
N ALA A 646 -8.85 -22.47 -0.63
CA ALA A 646 -9.56 -22.07 0.58
C ALA A 646 -9.02 -22.74 1.86
N GLY A 647 -8.47 -23.95 1.75
CA GLY A 647 -7.92 -24.72 2.85
C GLY A 647 -6.47 -24.39 3.20
N GLN A 648 -5.74 -23.65 2.34
CA GLN A 648 -4.36 -23.27 2.59
C GLN A 648 -4.25 -22.31 3.80
N LEU A 649 -3.32 -22.61 4.70
CA LEU A 649 -3.01 -21.74 5.84
C LEU A 649 -2.26 -20.49 5.35
N ARG A 650 -2.82 -19.32 5.64
CA ARG A 650 -2.27 -17.99 5.29
C ARG A 650 -2.10 -17.13 6.54
N ASP A 651 -1.40 -17.68 7.51
CA ASP A 651 -0.99 -17.00 8.74
C ASP A 651 0.19 -17.76 9.38
N SER A 652 0.78 -17.19 10.43
CA SER A 652 1.88 -17.80 11.16
C SER A 652 1.55 -17.98 12.64
N PRO A 653 1.80 -19.17 13.23
CA PRO A 653 1.65 -19.37 14.68
C PRO A 653 2.60 -18.47 15.49
N ASN A 654 3.69 -17.99 14.89
CA ASN A 654 4.70 -17.17 15.55
C ASN A 654 4.36 -15.67 15.57
N ARG A 655 3.23 -15.25 14.97
CA ARG A 655 2.82 -13.84 14.95
C ARG A 655 2.63 -13.30 16.37
N PHE A 656 3.09 -12.07 16.61
CA PHE A 656 2.83 -11.38 17.85
C PHE A 656 1.36 -11.00 17.97
N THR A 657 0.79 -11.20 19.16
CA THR A 657 -0.61 -10.88 19.44
C THR A 657 -0.75 -9.38 19.70
N SER A 658 -0.84 -8.57 18.64
CA SER A 658 -1.04 -7.12 18.77
C SER A 658 -2.47 -6.80 19.19
N ILE A 659 -2.67 -6.31 20.42
CA ILE A 659 -3.98 -5.97 20.96
C ILE A 659 -4.22 -4.47 20.75
N SER A 660 -4.81 -4.09 19.62
CA SER A 660 -5.39 -2.75 19.50
C SER A 660 -6.69 -2.69 20.31
N PRO A 661 -7.15 -1.50 20.71
CA PRO A 661 -8.42 -1.42 21.41
C PRO A 661 -9.65 -1.69 20.52
N MET A 662 -9.47 -1.77 19.19
CA MET A 662 -10.46 -2.30 18.24
C MET A 662 -10.41 -3.82 18.11
N SER A 663 -9.41 -4.48 18.68
CA SER A 663 -9.25 -5.94 18.62
C SER A 663 -10.29 -6.62 19.50
N PRO A 664 -10.88 -7.74 19.07
CA PRO A 664 -11.72 -8.57 19.95
C PRO A 664 -10.93 -9.11 21.16
N LEU A 665 -9.59 -9.15 21.09
CA LEU A 665 -8.72 -9.70 22.12
C LEU A 665 -8.72 -8.89 23.42
N VAL A 666 -9.20 -7.64 23.41
CA VAL A 666 -9.40 -6.88 24.66
C VAL A 666 -10.37 -7.58 25.62
N TRP A 667 -11.26 -8.45 25.12
CA TRP A 667 -12.21 -9.19 25.94
C TRP A 667 -11.58 -10.36 26.71
N LEU A 668 -10.34 -10.76 26.38
CA LEU A 668 -9.58 -11.73 27.17
C LEU A 668 -9.38 -11.24 28.61
N SER A 669 -9.14 -9.93 28.80
CA SER A 669 -9.01 -9.33 30.15
C SER A 669 -10.33 -9.31 30.93
N ARG A 670 -11.45 -9.61 30.26
CA ARG A 670 -12.80 -9.70 30.83
C ARG A 670 -13.32 -11.14 30.93
N GLY A 671 -12.45 -12.13 30.73
CA GLY A 671 -12.81 -13.55 30.89
C GLY A 671 -13.59 -14.14 29.72
N TYR A 672 -13.51 -13.56 28.52
CA TYR A 672 -14.06 -14.16 27.30
C TYR A 672 -12.99 -14.98 26.59
N ALA A 673 -13.38 -16.10 25.99
CA ALA A 673 -12.59 -16.71 24.92
C ALA A 673 -12.83 -15.94 23.61
N VAL A 674 -11.84 -15.91 22.72
CA VAL A 674 -11.95 -15.29 21.39
C VAL A 674 -11.56 -16.29 20.33
N LEU A 675 -12.48 -16.60 19.43
CA LEU A 675 -12.21 -17.35 18.20
C LEU A 675 -11.99 -16.35 17.07
N GLU A 676 -10.74 -16.08 16.75
CA GLU A 676 -10.32 -15.09 15.77
C GLU A 676 -10.12 -15.72 14.40
N GLY A 677 -10.60 -15.03 13.36
CA GLY A 677 -10.37 -15.38 11.97
C GLY A 677 -10.76 -16.80 11.57
N PRO A 678 -11.90 -17.37 12.03
CA PRO A 678 -12.32 -18.67 11.53
C PRO A 678 -12.49 -18.61 10.01
N ALA A 679 -11.89 -19.56 9.32
CA ALA A 679 -12.02 -19.69 7.87
C ALA A 679 -13.51 -19.95 7.52
N LEU A 680 -14.13 -18.97 6.87
CA LEU A 680 -15.49 -19.05 6.34
C LEU A 680 -15.46 -18.86 4.81
N PRO A 681 -14.87 -19.81 4.06
CA PRO A 681 -14.69 -19.65 2.62
C PRO A 681 -16.03 -19.77 1.88
N ILE A 682 -16.21 -18.91 0.90
CA ILE A 682 -17.30 -18.98 -0.07
C ILE A 682 -16.70 -19.46 -1.38
N ILE A 683 -16.94 -20.73 -1.71
CA ILE A 683 -16.28 -21.41 -2.81
C ILE A 683 -17.21 -21.39 -4.02
N GLY A 684 -16.78 -20.74 -5.09
CA GLY A 684 -17.41 -20.82 -6.41
C GLY A 684 -16.80 -21.93 -7.26
N ASN A 685 -17.32 -22.11 -8.46
CA ASN A 685 -16.71 -22.92 -9.50
C ASN A 685 -16.78 -22.15 -10.83
N ALA A 686 -15.73 -21.39 -11.12
CA ALA A 686 -15.64 -20.56 -12.31
C ALA A 686 -15.72 -21.38 -13.61
N ALA A 687 -15.26 -22.64 -13.61
CA ALA A 687 -15.33 -23.53 -14.76
C ALA A 687 -16.78 -24.01 -15.04
N ALA A 688 -17.58 -24.21 -13.99
CA ALA A 688 -18.99 -24.55 -14.09
C ALA A 688 -19.91 -23.31 -14.17
N GLY A 689 -19.36 -22.10 -14.18
CA GLY A 689 -20.12 -20.85 -14.17
C GLY A 689 -20.89 -20.59 -12.87
N VAL A 690 -20.51 -21.24 -11.76
CA VAL A 690 -21.10 -21.03 -10.43
C VAL A 690 -20.29 -19.95 -9.71
N GLU A 691 -20.92 -18.84 -9.40
CA GLU A 691 -20.26 -17.74 -8.70
C GLU A 691 -20.33 -17.99 -7.18
N PRO A 692 -19.32 -17.56 -6.39
CA PRO A 692 -19.36 -17.66 -4.93
C PRO A 692 -20.67 -17.11 -4.32
N ASN A 693 -21.21 -16.06 -4.93
CA ASN A 693 -22.44 -15.40 -4.46
C ASN A 693 -23.72 -16.25 -4.59
N ASP A 694 -23.73 -17.30 -5.42
CA ASP A 694 -24.91 -18.15 -5.65
C ASP A 694 -25.30 -18.97 -4.40
N SER A 695 -24.32 -19.29 -3.54
CA SER A 695 -24.51 -20.11 -2.33
C SER A 695 -23.94 -19.45 -1.06
N TYR A 696 -23.74 -18.13 -1.10
CA TYR A 696 -23.05 -17.35 -0.07
C TYR A 696 -23.59 -17.61 1.35
N VAL A 697 -24.90 -17.48 1.55
CA VAL A 697 -25.52 -17.61 2.89
C VAL A 697 -25.39 -19.04 3.41
N GLU A 698 -25.57 -20.04 2.55
CA GLU A 698 -25.48 -21.45 2.92
C GLU A 698 -24.06 -21.81 3.36
N GLN A 699 -23.06 -21.46 2.55
CA GLN A 699 -21.64 -21.73 2.85
C GLN A 699 -21.17 -20.98 4.09
N LEU A 700 -21.59 -19.72 4.27
CA LEU A 700 -21.29 -18.92 5.46
C LEU A 700 -21.83 -19.58 6.72
N VAL A 701 -23.11 -20.00 6.71
CA VAL A 701 -23.75 -20.67 7.85
C VAL A 701 -23.09 -22.02 8.14
N ALA A 702 -22.76 -22.79 7.10
CA ALA A 702 -22.09 -24.08 7.25
C ALA A 702 -20.70 -23.93 7.89
N GLY A 703 -19.91 -22.96 7.44
CA GLY A 703 -18.60 -22.64 8.03
C GLY A 703 -18.72 -22.19 9.49
N ALA A 704 -19.66 -21.29 9.78
CA ALA A 704 -19.87 -20.77 11.13
C ALA A 704 -20.30 -21.87 12.12
N ARG A 705 -21.18 -22.78 11.69
CA ARG A 705 -21.59 -23.95 12.49
C ARG A 705 -20.40 -24.85 12.80
N ALA A 706 -19.54 -25.11 11.82
CA ALA A 706 -18.35 -25.95 12.02
C ALA A 706 -17.37 -25.31 13.01
N ALA A 707 -17.13 -24.00 12.90
CA ALA A 707 -16.26 -23.26 13.80
C ALA A 707 -16.76 -23.29 15.25
N VAL A 708 -18.06 -23.05 15.48
CA VAL A 708 -18.68 -23.11 16.81
C VAL A 708 -18.65 -24.54 17.37
N ALA A 709 -18.94 -25.55 16.55
CA ALA A 709 -18.89 -26.94 16.98
C ALA A 709 -17.47 -27.34 17.44
N ALA A 710 -16.43 -26.86 16.76
CA ALA A 710 -15.04 -27.16 17.11
C ALA A 710 -14.65 -26.64 18.51
N VAL A 711 -15.04 -25.41 18.86
CA VAL A 711 -14.72 -24.83 20.19
C VAL A 711 -15.60 -25.39 21.31
N VAL A 712 -16.84 -25.77 21.00
CA VAL A 712 -17.73 -26.48 21.96
C VAL A 712 -17.22 -27.89 22.24
N ALA A 713 -16.75 -28.61 21.21
CA ALA A 713 -16.18 -29.95 21.38
C ALA A 713 -14.93 -29.97 22.26
N LYS A 714 -14.17 -28.87 22.30
CA LYS A 714 -13.04 -28.67 23.22
C LYS A 714 -13.46 -28.40 24.67
N GLY A 715 -14.74 -28.18 24.94
CA GLY A 715 -15.26 -27.84 26.27
C GLY A 715 -15.01 -26.39 26.71
N VAL A 716 -14.32 -25.60 25.90
CA VAL A 716 -13.94 -24.21 26.21
C VAL A 716 -15.12 -23.25 26.09
N THR A 717 -16.05 -23.49 25.16
CA THR A 717 -17.13 -22.55 24.85
C THR A 717 -18.48 -23.03 25.39
N ASP A 718 -19.21 -22.17 26.09
CA ASP A 718 -20.64 -22.38 26.37
C ASP A 718 -21.46 -21.98 25.13
N PRO A 719 -22.16 -22.93 24.45
CA PRO A 719 -22.89 -22.65 23.22
C PRO A 719 -24.06 -21.67 23.41
N ARG A 720 -24.50 -21.41 24.65
CA ARG A 720 -25.55 -20.43 24.96
C ARG A 720 -25.02 -19.03 25.22
N ARG A 721 -23.68 -18.86 25.28
CA ARG A 721 -23.00 -17.58 25.58
C ARG A 721 -21.99 -17.21 24.49
N GLY A 722 -22.43 -17.31 23.23
CA GLY A 722 -21.65 -16.89 22.07
C GLY A 722 -22.04 -15.49 21.58
N GLY A 723 -21.05 -14.65 21.28
CA GLY A 723 -21.22 -13.41 20.51
C GLY A 723 -20.51 -13.53 19.17
N VAL A 724 -21.02 -12.89 18.13
CA VAL A 724 -20.38 -12.83 16.80
C VAL A 724 -20.12 -11.37 16.46
N GLY A 725 -18.93 -11.09 15.93
CA GLY A 725 -18.55 -9.78 15.43
C GLY A 725 -17.61 -9.88 14.23
N GLY A 726 -17.34 -8.74 13.60
CA GLY A 726 -16.45 -8.60 12.47
C GLY A 726 -16.34 -7.14 12.06
N ALA A 727 -15.26 -6.81 11.35
CA ALA A 727 -15.05 -5.50 10.74
C ALA A 727 -14.73 -5.69 9.26
N SER A 728 -15.28 -4.83 8.41
CA SER A 728 -15.03 -4.78 6.97
C SER A 728 -14.10 -3.64 6.59
#